data_AF-A0A952I3F6-F1
#
_entry.id   AF-A0A952I3F6-F1
#
_cell.length_a   1.000
_cell.length_b   1.000
_cell.length_c   1.000
_cell.angle_alpha   90.00
_cell.angle_beta   90.00
_cell.angle_gamma   90.00
#
_symmetry.space_group_name_H-M   'P 1'
#
loop_
_entity.id
_entity.type
_entity.pdbx_description
1 polymer ?
#
loop_
_entity_poly.entity_id
_entity_poly.type
_entity_poly.pdbx_seq_one_letter_code
_entity_poly.pdbx_strand_id
1 'polypeptide(L)'
;MIFYNQVISHMQKLTIIIFLLFFYSFNGFTQETSFMIYDSISVSIGGIDLKNPWAGGLNASQFNKVDLDGDGKEDLAVFDRTTQKLSTFLNVNNDFKYAPEYEDLFPKMQYWMLLADYNCDGKKDLFFGTNSGITSYRNVTEDGDKVSWELAKDPIKTTGFSGGSLTLKVDITDVPAIVDLDNDGDLDILNFIPSVGGRVEYHKNLSMENTGNCDNLEFQKITNRWGDFEECGTCDSYIFGNETSCRVAQINHAGSALLALDMDDDGDKDLILGEVSCNHLVYFENKGDENEAVFDTVILNIPISQPVNFHVFPASFFEDVDFDGKKDLLVSPNLFANDVGFMTNFSQSNWYYKNIGTNETPNFNFEKKDFLQNEMIDLGEGASPALLDADADGDLDLFIANKGDQQSDSSFYATIKLFENTGSDLLPAFELVNVDYLGLSTLNFIELKPQFTDLNNDGKIDLVFTSLVKNSSDLAIRYLLNEAATSTDPPVFNLDNIQLINLAIERLDEVHFIDLDADNDQDLLLGKNRGGELIQYENTGDLNFTKVRSAVGGIGFDNTKRELSLDVADMDGDELPDLITGDRSGEIMVYSNFINDLEGTFSPIENLFFNNTLGKNVNHNFGTGIYPVAYQKNLILGSEAGGLTFLKNKNIVSGIDDPKVTFNVQVFPNPAKSSFKISTDETLSFQIFDILGREISKPQSISPNYEIQIQTQSWVSGLYFIKFQKGHYSFSKKIIIGN
;
A
#
# COMPACT_ATOMS: atom_id res chain seq x y z
N MET A 1 -32.95 6.31 -74.10
CA MET A 1 -32.58 5.11 -73.31
C MET A 1 -31.22 5.24 -72.61
N ILE A 2 -30.30 6.12 -73.05
CA ILE A 2 -28.96 6.27 -72.44
C ILE A 2 -28.97 7.17 -71.18
N PHE A 3 -29.84 8.19 -71.10
CA PHE A 3 -29.93 9.08 -69.94
C PHE A 3 -30.58 8.42 -68.70
N TYR A 4 -31.46 7.45 -68.88
CA TYR A 4 -32.17 6.80 -67.76
C TYR A 4 -31.26 5.79 -67.01
N ASN A 5 -30.31 5.16 -67.71
CA ASN A 5 -29.38 4.21 -67.11
C ASN A 5 -28.22 4.87 -66.36
N GLN A 6 -27.86 6.13 -66.67
CA GLN A 6 -26.82 6.85 -65.92
C GLN A 6 -27.30 7.37 -64.56
N VAL A 7 -28.57 7.76 -64.44
CA VAL A 7 -29.14 8.25 -63.17
C VAL A 7 -29.35 7.11 -62.17
N ILE A 8 -29.79 5.94 -62.63
CA ILE A 8 -29.96 4.75 -61.77
C ILE A 8 -28.60 4.22 -61.29
N SER A 9 -27.58 4.24 -62.16
CA SER A 9 -26.19 3.89 -61.83
C SER A 9 -25.56 4.83 -60.78
N HIS A 10 -25.84 6.14 -60.85
CA HIS A 10 -25.39 7.10 -59.84
C HIS A 10 -26.14 6.96 -58.52
N MET A 11 -27.47 6.74 -58.55
CA MET A 11 -28.25 6.52 -57.33
C MET A 11 -27.88 5.23 -56.61
N GLN A 12 -27.67 4.12 -57.33
CA GLN A 12 -27.23 2.85 -56.72
C GLN A 12 -25.83 2.96 -56.10
N LYS A 13 -24.90 3.71 -56.72
CA LYS A 13 -23.58 3.98 -56.12
C LYS A 13 -23.67 4.88 -54.89
N LEU A 14 -24.55 5.89 -54.88
CA LEU A 14 -24.74 6.77 -53.73
C LEU A 14 -25.40 6.03 -52.56
N THR A 15 -26.39 5.16 -52.82
CA THR A 15 -27.02 4.32 -51.79
C THR A 15 -26.05 3.27 -51.25
N ILE A 16 -25.20 2.67 -52.08
CA ILE A 16 -24.16 1.72 -51.62
C ILE A 16 -23.08 2.42 -50.79
N ILE A 17 -22.70 3.66 -51.11
CA ILE A 17 -21.74 4.45 -50.32
C ILE A 17 -22.35 4.89 -48.98
N ILE A 18 -23.63 5.27 -48.94
CA ILE A 18 -24.35 5.61 -47.70
C ILE A 18 -24.58 4.36 -46.83
N PHE A 19 -24.82 3.19 -47.44
CA PHE A 19 -24.93 1.92 -46.73
C PHE A 19 -23.56 1.42 -46.23
N LEU A 20 -22.47 1.64 -46.96
CA LEU A 20 -21.11 1.36 -46.51
C LEU A 20 -20.61 2.35 -45.43
N LEU A 21 -21.09 3.59 -45.42
CA LEU A 21 -20.84 4.55 -44.34
C LEU A 21 -21.64 4.25 -43.07
N PHE A 22 -22.79 3.56 -43.17
CA PHE A 22 -23.56 3.07 -42.01
C PHE A 22 -23.00 1.78 -41.40
N PHE A 23 -22.11 1.07 -42.11
CA PHE A 23 -21.40 -0.12 -41.61
C PHE A 23 -19.92 0.13 -41.27
N TYR A 24 -19.45 1.38 -41.41
CA TYR A 24 -18.34 1.84 -40.58
C TYR A 24 -18.92 2.14 -39.21
N SER A 25 -19.08 1.09 -38.40
CA SER A 25 -18.99 1.24 -36.96
C SER A 25 -17.71 2.04 -36.74
N PHE A 26 -17.82 3.26 -36.22
CA PHE A 26 -16.75 3.75 -35.38
C PHE A 26 -16.61 2.66 -34.34
N ASN A 27 -15.58 1.82 -34.46
CA ASN A 27 -14.96 1.30 -33.26
C ASN A 27 -14.51 2.58 -32.56
N GLY A 28 -15.36 3.11 -31.68
CA GLY A 28 -14.86 3.96 -30.62
C GLY A 28 -13.68 3.18 -30.06
N PHE A 29 -12.53 3.82 -29.98
CA PHE A 29 -11.52 3.32 -29.07
C PHE A 29 -12.21 3.36 -27.71
N THR A 30 -12.77 2.25 -27.26
CA THR A 30 -13.11 2.06 -25.86
C THR A 30 -11.80 2.27 -25.13
N GLN A 31 -11.71 3.36 -24.36
CA GLN A 31 -10.57 3.56 -23.49
C GLN A 31 -10.71 2.48 -22.42
N GLU A 32 -9.90 1.43 -22.50
CA GLU A 32 -9.89 0.43 -21.43
C GLU A 32 -9.46 1.13 -20.14
N THR A 33 -10.26 1.05 -19.08
CA THR A 33 -9.90 1.63 -17.78
C THR A 33 -8.55 1.08 -17.32
N SER A 34 -7.64 1.95 -16.88
CA SER A 34 -6.36 1.56 -16.31
C SER A 34 -5.89 2.59 -15.30
N PHE A 35 -5.31 2.14 -14.19
CA PHE A 35 -4.85 3.02 -13.13
C PHE A 35 -3.34 3.00 -12.98
N MET A 36 -2.80 4.05 -12.35
CA MET A 36 -1.46 4.09 -11.81
C MET A 36 -1.52 4.59 -10.37
N ILE A 37 -0.66 4.09 -9.49
CA ILE A 37 -0.54 4.64 -8.14
C ILE A 37 -0.04 6.08 -8.25
N TYR A 38 -0.69 6.99 -7.53
CA TYR A 38 -0.38 8.42 -7.56
C TYR A 38 -0.22 8.93 -6.12
N ASP A 39 1.01 9.18 -5.73
CA ASP A 39 1.44 9.50 -4.36
C ASP A 39 1.58 11.00 -4.09
N SER A 40 1.32 11.84 -5.09
CA SER A 40 1.71 13.26 -5.08
C SER A 40 0.61 14.21 -4.59
N ILE A 41 -0.54 13.69 -4.14
CA ILE A 41 -1.57 14.51 -3.49
C ILE A 41 -1.09 14.87 -2.09
N SER A 42 -0.97 16.16 -1.80
CA SER A 42 -0.53 16.63 -0.49
C SER A 42 -1.59 16.35 0.56
N VAL A 43 -1.14 15.88 1.73
CA VAL A 43 -1.97 15.67 2.90
C VAL A 43 -1.25 16.28 4.10
N SER A 44 -1.95 17.09 4.89
CA SER A 44 -1.38 17.74 6.06
C SER A 44 -2.15 17.39 7.34
N ILE A 45 -1.41 17.29 8.44
CA ILE A 45 -1.95 17.07 9.79
C ILE A 45 -1.36 18.15 10.71
N GLY A 46 -2.24 19.00 11.27
CA GLY A 46 -1.80 20.13 12.11
C GLY A 46 -0.89 21.11 11.38
N GLY A 47 -1.12 21.31 10.07
CA GLY A 47 -0.32 22.18 9.20
C GLY A 47 1.06 21.63 8.81
N ILE A 48 1.33 20.34 9.06
CA ILE A 48 2.57 19.65 8.64
C ILE A 48 2.21 18.67 7.52
N ASP A 49 2.87 18.81 6.37
CA ASP A 49 2.72 17.88 5.25
C ASP A 49 3.33 16.52 5.59
N LEU A 50 2.57 15.46 5.28
CA LEU A 50 3.02 14.08 5.35
C LEU A 50 3.93 13.77 4.15
N LYS A 51 4.99 12.98 4.38
CA LYS A 51 5.95 12.62 3.30
C LYS A 51 5.42 11.51 2.41
N ASN A 52 4.74 10.52 2.99
CA ASN A 52 4.29 9.30 2.34
C ASN A 52 2.78 9.05 2.60
N PRO A 53 1.89 10.04 2.40
CA PRO A 53 0.50 9.96 2.85
C PRO A 53 -0.29 8.77 2.26
N TRP A 54 0.08 8.34 1.05
CA TRP A 54 -0.63 7.32 0.27
C TRP A 54 0.05 5.95 0.25
N ALA A 55 0.96 5.68 1.20
CA ALA A 55 1.71 4.43 1.27
C ALA A 55 0.90 3.21 1.76
N GLY A 56 -0.33 3.43 2.25
CA GLY A 56 -1.25 2.35 2.59
C GLY A 56 -1.16 1.83 4.03
N GLY A 57 -0.42 2.49 4.94
CA GLY A 57 -0.33 2.12 6.35
C GLY A 57 0.55 0.90 6.62
N LEU A 58 0.90 0.66 7.90
CA LEU A 58 1.74 -0.45 8.34
C LEU A 58 1.34 -0.94 9.74
N ASN A 59 1.23 -2.25 9.95
CA ASN A 59 0.82 -2.85 11.22
C ASN A 59 1.91 -3.71 11.85
N ALA A 60 2.26 -4.82 11.19
CA ALA A 60 3.16 -5.87 11.66
C ALA A 60 4.34 -5.97 10.69
N SER A 61 5.14 -4.91 10.69
CA SER A 61 6.22 -4.67 9.72
C SER A 61 7.42 -5.58 9.94
N GLN A 62 7.97 -6.10 8.84
CA GLN A 62 9.26 -6.78 8.80
C GLN A 62 10.21 -5.97 7.92
N PHE A 63 11.24 -5.42 8.53
CA PHE A 63 12.11 -4.42 7.90
C PHE A 63 13.36 -5.06 7.31
N ASN A 64 13.62 -4.78 6.04
CA ASN A 64 14.82 -5.20 5.35
C ASN A 64 15.30 -4.08 4.42
N LYS A 65 16.61 -3.99 4.19
CA LYS A 65 17.18 -3.08 3.19
C LYS A 65 17.70 -3.82 1.96
N VAL A 66 17.60 -3.20 0.79
CA VAL A 66 18.13 -3.69 -0.50
C VAL A 66 18.19 -2.54 -1.50
N ASP A 67 19.17 -2.54 -2.41
CA ASP A 67 19.22 -1.59 -3.53
C ASP A 67 18.13 -1.95 -4.57
N LEU A 68 17.09 -1.11 -4.67
CA LEU A 68 15.94 -1.35 -5.55
C LEU A 68 16.17 -0.79 -6.95
N ASP A 69 16.89 0.33 -7.08
CA ASP A 69 17.02 1.10 -8.32
C ASP A 69 18.41 1.06 -8.97
N GLY A 70 19.36 0.35 -8.35
CA GLY A 70 20.71 0.12 -8.84
C GLY A 70 21.64 1.32 -8.65
N ASP A 71 21.31 2.27 -7.77
CA ASP A 71 22.13 3.47 -7.53
C ASP A 71 23.31 3.24 -6.56
N GLY A 72 23.43 2.03 -6.01
CA GLY A 72 24.46 1.62 -5.08
C GLY A 72 24.17 1.99 -3.62
N LYS A 73 22.98 2.51 -3.31
CA LYS A 73 22.48 2.71 -1.95
C LYS A 73 21.37 1.72 -1.66
N GLU A 74 21.37 1.18 -0.46
CA GLU A 74 20.23 0.37 -0.04
C GLU A 74 19.03 1.23 0.29
N ASP A 75 17.90 0.83 -0.29
CA ASP A 75 16.55 1.29 -0.04
C ASP A 75 15.87 0.42 1.02
N LEU A 76 14.61 0.69 1.33
CA LEU A 76 13.84 -0.06 2.33
C LEU A 76 12.74 -0.90 1.67
N ALA A 77 12.66 -2.15 2.10
CA ALA A 77 11.63 -3.13 1.75
C ALA A 77 10.94 -3.60 3.05
N VAL A 78 9.67 -3.23 3.21
CA VAL A 78 8.88 -3.50 4.42
C VAL A 78 7.77 -4.49 4.10
N PHE A 79 7.86 -5.71 4.61
CA PHE A 79 6.80 -6.71 4.47
C PHE A 79 5.86 -6.64 5.67
N ASP A 80 4.61 -6.26 5.44
CA ASP A 80 3.60 -6.23 6.50
C ASP A 80 2.89 -7.58 6.60
N ARG A 81 3.00 -8.23 7.76
CA ARG A 81 2.47 -9.57 7.98
C ARG A 81 0.95 -9.62 8.08
N THR A 82 0.29 -8.55 8.52
CA THR A 82 -1.18 -8.52 8.63
C THR A 82 -1.85 -8.48 7.26
N THR A 83 -1.26 -7.74 6.33
CA THR A 83 -1.75 -7.56 4.96
C THR A 83 -1.11 -8.54 3.98
N GLN A 84 0.04 -9.15 4.32
CA GLN A 84 0.90 -9.90 3.40
C GLN A 84 1.31 -9.07 2.17
N LYS A 85 1.51 -7.76 2.38
CA LYS A 85 1.91 -6.81 1.36
C LYS A 85 3.37 -6.40 1.57
N LEU A 86 4.12 -6.26 0.48
CA LEU A 86 5.41 -5.57 0.49
C LEU A 86 5.18 -4.09 0.19
N SER A 87 5.80 -3.20 0.95
CA SER A 87 5.90 -1.78 0.65
C SER A 87 7.36 -1.38 0.47
N THR A 88 7.68 -0.69 -0.62
CA THR A 88 9.06 -0.30 -0.97
C THR A 88 9.27 1.21 -0.89
N PHE A 89 10.44 1.64 -0.41
CA PHE A 89 10.79 3.06 -0.24
C PHE A 89 12.22 3.32 -0.70
N LEU A 90 12.41 4.23 -1.67
CA LEU A 90 13.73 4.65 -2.12
C LEU A 90 14.41 5.57 -1.11
N ASN A 91 15.72 5.44 -0.97
CA ASN A 91 16.60 6.35 -0.25
C ASN A 91 16.91 7.58 -1.11
N VAL A 92 16.14 8.64 -0.89
CA VAL A 92 16.27 9.90 -1.62
C VAL A 92 16.74 11.00 -0.67
N ASN A 93 18.01 11.38 -0.79
CA ASN A 93 18.67 12.38 0.06
C ASN A 93 18.66 12.02 1.56
N ASN A 94 18.96 10.76 1.89
CA ASN A 94 18.93 10.23 3.28
C ASN A 94 17.54 10.35 3.91
N ASP A 95 16.51 10.06 3.12
CA ASP A 95 15.11 9.98 3.56
C ASP A 95 14.39 8.91 2.74
N PHE A 96 13.35 8.31 3.32
CA PHE A 96 12.59 7.24 2.66
C PHE A 96 11.39 7.81 1.92
N LYS A 97 11.38 7.64 0.60
CA LYS A 97 10.25 8.00 -0.27
C LYS A 97 9.56 6.75 -0.78
N TYR A 98 8.25 6.64 -0.56
CA TYR A 98 7.44 5.54 -1.05
C TYR A 98 7.60 5.37 -2.58
N ALA A 99 7.83 4.14 -3.01
CA ALA A 99 8.17 3.77 -4.38
C ALA A 99 7.45 2.47 -4.77
N PRO A 100 6.10 2.50 -4.87
CA PRO A 100 5.26 1.31 -5.07
C PRO A 100 5.57 0.53 -6.35
N GLU A 101 6.13 1.18 -7.36
CA GLU A 101 6.42 0.56 -8.65
C GLU A 101 7.48 -0.55 -8.57
N TYR A 102 8.23 -0.64 -7.46
CA TYR A 102 9.19 -1.70 -7.19
C TYR A 102 8.56 -2.92 -6.48
N GLU A 103 7.36 -2.79 -5.88
CA GLU A 103 6.68 -3.89 -5.18
C GLU A 103 6.40 -5.07 -6.13
N ASP A 104 6.00 -4.79 -7.37
CA ASP A 104 5.71 -5.81 -8.41
C ASP A 104 6.97 -6.49 -8.97
N LEU A 105 8.17 -6.06 -8.57
CA LEU A 105 9.42 -6.72 -8.95
C LEU A 105 9.72 -7.92 -8.07
N PHE A 106 9.09 -8.02 -6.89
CA PHE A 106 9.27 -9.15 -5.98
C PHE A 106 8.31 -10.31 -6.32
N PRO A 107 8.71 -11.57 -6.07
CA PRO A 107 7.76 -12.67 -6.12
C PRO A 107 6.67 -12.51 -5.05
N LYS A 108 5.51 -13.16 -5.24
CA LYS A 108 4.48 -13.23 -4.18
C LYS A 108 5.03 -14.00 -2.98
N MET A 109 4.98 -13.38 -1.79
CA MET A 109 5.52 -13.93 -0.55
C MET A 109 4.41 -14.18 0.48
N GLN A 110 4.71 -15.01 1.48
CA GLN A 110 3.81 -15.33 2.59
C GLN A 110 4.59 -15.45 3.90
N TYR A 111 3.88 -15.25 5.01
CA TYR A 111 4.31 -15.51 6.40
C TYR A 111 5.43 -14.64 6.97
N TRP A 112 6.61 -14.59 6.33
CA TRP A 112 7.74 -13.76 6.73
C TRP A 112 8.70 -13.55 5.54
N MET A 113 9.49 -12.47 5.59
CA MET A 113 10.48 -12.07 4.59
C MET A 113 11.78 -11.61 5.27
N LEU A 114 12.92 -12.10 4.78
CA LEU A 114 14.26 -11.64 5.15
C LEU A 114 15.14 -11.47 3.89
N LEU A 115 16.02 -10.48 3.91
CA LEU A 115 17.02 -10.23 2.86
C LEU A 115 18.45 -10.40 3.41
N ALA A 116 19.23 -11.30 2.82
CA ALA A 116 20.61 -11.57 3.21
C ALA A 116 21.45 -12.05 2.03
N ASP A 117 22.70 -11.59 1.92
CA ASP A 117 23.63 -11.93 0.82
C ASP A 117 24.23 -13.31 1.06
N TYR A 118 23.63 -14.37 0.49
CA TYR A 118 24.10 -15.74 0.75
C TYR A 118 25.29 -16.13 -0.11
N ASN A 119 25.47 -15.50 -1.27
CA ASN A 119 26.50 -15.86 -2.24
C ASN A 119 27.72 -14.93 -2.22
N CYS A 120 27.78 -14.01 -1.26
CA CYS A 120 28.84 -13.04 -1.03
C CYS A 120 29.16 -12.18 -2.24
N ASP A 121 28.15 -11.87 -3.06
CA ASP A 121 28.32 -11.00 -4.23
C ASP A 121 28.09 -9.51 -3.91
N GLY A 122 27.75 -9.20 -2.65
CA GLY A 122 27.44 -7.88 -2.15
C GLY A 122 25.97 -7.49 -2.32
N LYS A 123 25.11 -8.37 -2.83
CA LYS A 123 23.68 -8.11 -3.05
C LYS A 123 22.86 -9.05 -2.17
N LYS A 124 21.98 -8.48 -1.36
CA LYS A 124 21.10 -9.29 -0.51
C LYS A 124 20.11 -10.09 -1.35
N ASP A 125 20.03 -11.38 -1.04
CA ASP A 125 19.10 -12.35 -1.62
C ASP A 125 17.83 -12.49 -0.79
N LEU A 126 16.76 -12.94 -1.43
CA LEU A 126 15.44 -13.02 -0.84
C LEU A 126 15.14 -14.39 -0.24
N PHE A 127 14.70 -14.40 1.02
CA PHE A 127 14.20 -15.56 1.75
C PHE A 127 12.80 -15.29 2.28
N PHE A 128 11.89 -16.24 2.11
CA PHE A 128 10.56 -16.16 2.71
C PHE A 128 9.98 -17.53 3.03
N GLY A 129 9.02 -17.52 3.96
CA GLY A 129 8.32 -18.73 4.39
C GLY A 129 7.24 -19.17 3.41
N THR A 130 7.07 -20.48 3.23
CA THR A 130 5.92 -21.08 2.55
C THR A 130 5.41 -22.27 3.35
N ASN A 131 4.23 -22.79 2.97
CA ASN A 131 3.74 -24.05 3.53
C ASN A 131 4.68 -25.24 3.27
N SER A 132 5.58 -25.12 2.29
CA SER A 132 6.52 -26.15 1.89
C SER A 132 7.85 -26.08 2.64
N GLY A 133 8.20 -24.94 3.24
CA GLY A 133 9.50 -24.68 3.88
C GLY A 133 9.99 -23.27 3.56
N ILE A 134 11.31 -23.08 3.50
CA ILE A 134 11.91 -21.81 3.07
C ILE A 134 12.10 -21.80 1.55
N THR A 135 11.68 -20.72 0.90
CA THR A 135 12.00 -20.44 -0.51
C THR A 135 13.04 -19.33 -0.58
N SER A 136 14.01 -19.46 -1.48
CA SER A 136 15.02 -18.43 -1.74
C SER A 136 15.14 -18.03 -3.20
N TYR A 137 15.40 -16.75 -3.43
CA TYR A 137 15.69 -16.15 -4.73
C TYR A 137 17.00 -15.38 -4.66
N ARG A 138 17.88 -15.62 -5.63
CA ARG A 138 19.11 -14.86 -5.80
C ARG A 138 18.82 -13.49 -6.40
N ASN A 139 19.46 -12.46 -5.88
CA ASN A 139 19.48 -11.13 -6.47
C ASN A 139 20.44 -11.11 -7.68
N VAL A 140 19.90 -10.99 -8.89
CA VAL A 140 20.67 -11.01 -10.15
C VAL A 140 20.74 -9.65 -10.82
N THR A 141 20.53 -8.59 -10.05
CA THR A 141 20.49 -7.20 -10.51
C THR A 141 21.83 -6.79 -11.10
N GLU A 142 21.83 -6.24 -12.30
CA GLU A 142 23.04 -5.65 -12.91
C GLU A 142 23.21 -4.19 -12.43
N ASP A 143 24.44 -3.67 -12.45
CA ASP A 143 24.72 -2.32 -11.97
C ASP A 143 23.91 -1.27 -12.74
N GLY A 144 23.15 -0.43 -12.02
CA GLY A 144 22.27 0.59 -12.59
C GLY A 144 20.95 0.07 -13.17
N ASP A 145 20.66 -1.23 -13.04
CA ASP A 145 19.36 -1.82 -13.31
C ASP A 145 18.53 -1.93 -12.02
N LYS A 146 17.24 -2.15 -12.19
CA LYS A 146 16.29 -2.33 -11.08
C LYS A 146 16.37 -3.74 -10.54
N VAL A 147 15.97 -3.90 -9.28
CA VAL A 147 16.05 -5.18 -8.59
C VAL A 147 15.42 -6.32 -9.41
N SER A 148 16.13 -7.44 -9.50
CA SER A 148 15.70 -8.61 -10.25
C SER A 148 16.12 -9.90 -9.56
N TRP A 149 15.30 -10.93 -9.71
CA TRP A 149 15.38 -12.16 -8.92
C TRP A 149 15.44 -13.40 -9.80
N GLU A 150 16.28 -14.36 -9.43
CA GLU A 150 16.31 -15.71 -10.00
C GLU A 150 16.00 -16.73 -8.90
N LEU A 151 15.10 -17.69 -9.14
CA LEU A 151 14.77 -18.70 -8.13
C LEU A 151 16.01 -19.54 -7.81
N ALA A 152 16.45 -19.52 -6.55
CA ALA A 152 17.62 -20.27 -6.08
C ALA A 152 17.21 -21.65 -5.55
N LYS A 153 16.29 -21.72 -4.57
CA LYS A 153 15.77 -22.97 -3.99
C LYS A 153 14.29 -22.85 -3.64
N ASP A 154 13.52 -23.87 -3.98
CA ASP A 154 12.13 -24.02 -3.52
C ASP A 154 11.75 -25.51 -3.32
N PRO A 155 11.64 -26.00 -2.08
CA PRO A 155 12.13 -25.40 -0.83
C PRO A 155 13.63 -25.71 -0.61
N ILE A 156 14.28 -24.94 0.27
CA ILE A 156 15.62 -25.25 0.80
C ILE A 156 15.61 -26.64 1.49
N LYS A 157 16.72 -27.38 1.30
CA LYS A 157 16.92 -28.72 1.86
C LYS A 157 18.08 -28.71 2.86
N THR A 158 18.01 -29.63 3.81
CA THR A 158 19.06 -29.86 4.80
C THR A 158 19.30 -31.34 5.00
N THR A 159 20.53 -31.75 5.26
CA THR A 159 20.87 -33.13 5.64
C THR A 159 20.63 -33.32 7.14
N GLY A 160 19.73 -34.22 7.51
CA GLY A 160 19.44 -34.55 8.91
C GLY A 160 20.49 -35.45 9.57
N PHE A 161 20.36 -35.70 10.88
CA PHE A 161 21.31 -36.50 11.67
C PHE A 161 21.53 -37.94 11.15
N SER A 162 20.56 -38.50 10.42
CA SER A 162 20.69 -39.83 9.81
C SER A 162 21.35 -39.83 8.44
N GLY A 163 21.78 -38.66 7.94
CA GLY A 163 22.33 -38.46 6.60
C GLY A 163 21.28 -38.35 5.48
N GLY A 164 19.99 -38.35 5.83
CA GLY A 164 18.91 -38.17 4.85
C GLY A 164 18.64 -36.71 4.52
N SER A 165 18.28 -36.42 3.27
CA SER A 165 17.82 -35.09 2.87
C SER A 165 16.40 -34.83 3.37
N LEU A 166 16.21 -33.68 4.03
CA LEU A 166 14.97 -33.18 4.61
C LEU A 166 14.66 -31.81 4.02
N THR A 167 13.39 -31.42 4.01
CA THR A 167 13.07 -29.99 3.82
C THR A 167 13.41 -29.23 5.09
N LEU A 168 14.13 -28.12 4.95
CA LEU A 168 14.31 -27.16 6.04
C LEU A 168 13.00 -26.39 6.18
N LYS A 169 12.34 -26.56 7.31
CA LYS A 169 11.02 -25.98 7.60
C LYS A 169 11.16 -24.96 8.72
N VAL A 170 10.35 -23.92 8.65
CA VAL A 170 10.11 -22.96 9.73
C VAL A 170 8.61 -22.95 9.97
N ASP A 171 8.17 -22.97 11.23
CA ASP A 171 6.75 -22.85 11.50
C ASP A 171 6.27 -21.48 11.00
N ILE A 172 5.06 -21.43 10.41
CA ILE A 172 4.57 -20.21 9.75
C ILE A 172 4.43 -19.02 10.71
N THR A 173 4.41 -19.29 12.01
CA THR A 173 4.38 -18.31 13.10
C THR A 173 5.75 -17.71 13.39
N ASP A 174 6.83 -18.42 13.10
CA ASP A 174 8.19 -18.06 13.49
C ASP A 174 8.91 -17.19 12.46
N VAL A 175 9.96 -16.50 12.89
CA VAL A 175 10.94 -15.82 12.03
C VAL A 175 12.32 -16.40 12.34
N PRO A 176 13.02 -17.00 11.36
CA PRO A 176 14.34 -17.58 11.56
C PRO A 176 15.42 -16.49 11.63
N ALA A 177 16.63 -16.84 12.06
CA ALA A 177 17.82 -16.03 11.82
C ALA A 177 18.63 -16.62 10.66
N ILE A 178 19.06 -15.76 9.73
CA ILE A 178 19.91 -16.12 8.58
C ILE A 178 21.18 -15.27 8.70
N VAL A 179 22.26 -15.87 9.18
CA VAL A 179 23.50 -15.17 9.52
C VAL A 179 24.67 -16.15 9.45
N ASP A 180 25.87 -15.68 9.15
CA ASP A 180 27.11 -16.45 9.30
C ASP A 180 27.41 -16.65 10.80
N LEU A 181 27.21 -17.87 11.31
CA LEU A 181 27.37 -18.17 12.75
C LEU A 181 28.80 -18.55 13.10
N ASP A 182 29.48 -19.31 12.24
CA ASP A 182 30.81 -19.83 12.49
C ASP A 182 31.94 -19.01 11.82
N ASN A 183 31.57 -17.87 11.24
CA ASN A 183 32.44 -16.87 10.63
C ASN A 183 33.28 -17.41 9.46
N ASP A 184 32.73 -18.38 8.70
CA ASP A 184 33.41 -18.96 7.55
C ASP A 184 33.06 -18.27 6.21
N GLY A 185 32.04 -17.41 6.23
CA GLY A 185 31.60 -16.57 5.13
C GLY A 185 30.34 -17.05 4.41
N ASP A 186 29.83 -18.27 4.66
CA ASP A 186 28.50 -18.65 4.20
C ASP A 186 27.40 -18.46 5.26
N LEU A 187 26.16 -18.23 4.81
CA LEU A 187 25.06 -17.95 5.73
C LEU A 187 24.42 -19.23 6.26
N ASP A 188 24.33 -19.30 7.58
CA ASP A 188 23.67 -20.36 8.34
C ASP A 188 22.21 -20.03 8.66
N ILE A 189 21.47 -21.03 9.15
CA ILE A 189 20.07 -20.86 9.58
C ILE A 189 19.86 -21.36 11.00
N LEU A 190 19.31 -20.48 11.85
CA LEU A 190 18.68 -20.81 13.13
C LEU A 190 17.17 -20.70 13.01
N ASN A 191 16.45 -21.70 13.53
CA ASN A 191 15.01 -21.62 13.71
C ASN A 191 14.57 -22.46 14.90
N PHE A 192 13.36 -22.23 15.41
CA PHE A 192 12.78 -23.16 16.38
C PHE A 192 12.39 -24.48 15.70
N ILE A 193 12.53 -25.60 16.44
CA ILE A 193 12.18 -26.92 15.92
C ILE A 193 10.71 -26.92 15.47
N PRO A 194 10.40 -27.13 14.19
CA PRO A 194 9.03 -27.05 13.70
C PRO A 194 8.08 -28.03 14.39
N SER A 195 6.87 -27.60 14.71
CA SER A 195 5.79 -28.36 15.37
C SER A 195 6.08 -28.88 16.79
N VAL A 196 7.28 -28.62 17.33
CA VAL A 196 7.68 -28.97 18.70
C VAL A 196 7.98 -27.71 19.49
N GLY A 197 8.77 -26.82 18.87
CA GLY A 197 9.29 -25.57 19.41
C GLY A 197 10.06 -25.71 20.71
N GLY A 198 10.20 -24.58 21.42
CA GLY A 198 10.91 -24.47 22.68
C GLY A 198 12.42 -24.73 22.65
N ARG A 199 13.01 -25.09 21.50
CA ARG A 199 14.46 -25.20 21.30
C ARG A 199 14.82 -24.70 19.91
N VAL A 200 16.00 -24.14 19.77
CA VAL A 200 16.55 -23.67 18.50
C VAL A 200 17.39 -24.78 17.85
N GLU A 201 17.08 -25.11 16.60
CA GLU A 201 17.89 -25.96 15.75
C GLU A 201 18.87 -25.11 14.91
N TYR A 202 20.07 -25.65 14.71
CA TYR A 202 21.12 -25.04 13.91
C TYR A 202 21.35 -25.87 12.64
N HIS A 203 21.19 -25.21 11.50
CA HIS A 203 21.48 -25.71 10.17
C HIS A 203 22.69 -24.97 9.62
N LYS A 204 23.83 -25.67 9.61
CA LYS A 204 25.09 -25.18 9.06
C LYS A 204 25.08 -25.27 7.54
N ASN A 205 25.37 -24.20 6.83
CA ASN A 205 25.66 -24.23 5.41
C ASN A 205 27.09 -24.77 5.22
N LEU A 206 27.25 -25.71 4.29
CA LEU A 206 28.52 -26.39 4.05
C LEU A 206 29.18 -25.94 2.74
N SER A 207 28.78 -24.77 2.22
CA SER A 207 29.19 -24.32 0.90
C SER A 207 30.67 -23.97 0.90
N MET A 208 31.13 -23.30 1.96
CA MET A 208 32.53 -22.99 2.16
C MET A 208 33.39 -24.25 2.32
N GLU A 209 32.97 -25.26 3.08
CA GLU A 209 33.78 -26.47 3.25
C GLU A 209 33.75 -27.41 2.05
N ASN A 210 32.64 -27.48 1.33
CA ASN A 210 32.51 -28.37 0.17
C ASN A 210 33.08 -27.76 -1.10
N THR A 211 32.97 -26.44 -1.27
CA THR A 211 33.26 -25.77 -2.55
C THR A 211 34.29 -24.65 -2.45
N GLY A 212 34.59 -24.16 -1.25
CA GLY A 212 35.50 -23.02 -1.02
C GLY A 212 34.90 -21.67 -1.39
N ASN A 213 33.58 -21.57 -1.52
CA ASN A 213 32.81 -20.34 -1.73
C ASN A 213 31.40 -20.49 -1.14
N CYS A 214 30.74 -19.37 -0.87
CA CYS A 214 29.41 -19.28 -0.27
C CYS A 214 28.24 -19.34 -1.29
N ASP A 215 28.49 -19.49 -2.60
CA ASP A 215 27.46 -19.40 -3.67
C ASP A 215 26.52 -20.62 -3.74
N ASN A 216 26.36 -21.36 -2.64
CA ASN A 216 25.43 -22.48 -2.54
C ASN A 216 24.64 -22.45 -1.22
N LEU A 217 23.58 -23.25 -1.17
CA LEU A 217 22.69 -23.41 -0.03
C LEU A 217 22.69 -24.90 0.36
N GLU A 218 23.81 -25.37 0.90
CA GLU A 218 24.09 -26.77 1.21
C GLU A 218 24.04 -27.05 2.71
N PHE A 219 22.84 -27.14 3.27
CA PHE A 219 22.71 -27.24 4.72
C PHE A 219 22.89 -28.65 5.30
N GLN A 220 23.48 -28.73 6.49
CA GLN A 220 23.45 -29.88 7.39
C GLN A 220 22.93 -29.46 8.77
N LYS A 221 22.02 -30.25 9.33
CA LYS A 221 21.54 -30.05 10.70
C LYS A 221 22.61 -30.48 11.70
N ILE A 222 23.13 -29.53 12.48
CA ILE A 222 24.22 -29.74 13.45
C ILE A 222 23.67 -30.09 14.84
N THR A 223 22.66 -29.35 15.30
CA THR A 223 22.04 -29.58 16.61
C THR A 223 20.56 -29.23 16.62
N ASN A 224 19.84 -29.76 17.61
CA ASN A 224 18.45 -29.39 17.95
C ASN A 224 18.40 -28.46 19.18
N ARG A 225 19.57 -28.01 19.66
CA ARG A 225 19.76 -27.28 20.92
C ARG A 225 20.93 -26.32 20.78
N TRP A 226 20.82 -25.37 19.86
CA TRP A 226 21.82 -24.30 19.78
C TRP A 226 21.75 -23.45 21.06
N GLY A 227 22.91 -23.13 21.66
CA GLY A 227 23.00 -22.45 22.96
C GLY A 227 22.57 -23.27 24.17
N ASP A 228 22.19 -24.54 23.97
CA ASP A 228 21.81 -25.49 25.01
C ASP A 228 20.67 -25.03 25.95
N PHE A 229 19.79 -24.15 25.49
CA PHE A 229 18.63 -23.66 26.23
C PHE A 229 17.31 -24.31 25.76
N GLU A 230 16.27 -24.19 26.59
CA GLU A 230 14.89 -24.58 26.24
C GLU A 230 13.86 -23.68 26.90
N GLU A 231 12.85 -23.24 26.13
CA GLU A 231 11.69 -22.51 26.63
C GLU A 231 10.72 -23.44 27.35
N CYS A 232 10.20 -22.98 28.48
CA CYS A 232 9.29 -23.75 29.32
C CYS A 232 7.80 -23.42 29.14
N GLY A 233 7.43 -22.79 28.02
CA GLY A 233 6.02 -22.60 27.62
C GLY A 233 5.28 -21.48 28.36
N THR A 234 5.97 -20.68 29.16
CA THR A 234 5.50 -19.37 29.65
C THR A 234 6.58 -18.34 29.37
N CYS A 235 6.18 -17.10 29.08
CA CYS A 235 7.09 -15.96 28.96
C CYS A 235 8.10 -15.92 30.12
N ASP A 236 9.35 -15.55 29.81
CA ASP A 236 10.49 -15.42 30.74
C ASP A 236 10.97 -16.72 31.40
N SER A 237 10.52 -17.88 30.94
CA SER A 237 10.87 -19.16 31.56
C SER A 237 11.74 -20.01 30.65
N TYR A 238 13.03 -20.09 30.98
CA TYR A 238 14.03 -20.89 30.25
C TYR A 238 14.76 -21.83 31.21
N ILE A 239 15.26 -22.94 30.67
CA ILE A 239 16.25 -23.81 31.32
C ILE A 239 17.51 -23.88 30.46
N PHE A 240 18.65 -24.07 31.09
CA PHE A 240 19.96 -24.07 30.43
C PHE A 240 20.72 -25.39 30.63
N GLY A 241 21.53 -25.75 29.64
CA GLY A 241 22.35 -26.96 29.61
C GLY A 241 21.57 -28.26 29.84
N ASN A 242 22.05 -29.03 30.82
CA ASN A 242 21.52 -30.34 31.18
C ASN A 242 20.46 -30.30 32.29
N GLU A 243 19.93 -29.12 32.64
CA GLU A 243 18.84 -29.04 33.60
C GLU A 243 17.66 -29.92 33.14
N THR A 244 17.16 -30.76 34.05
CA THR A 244 16.11 -31.73 33.71
C THR A 244 14.80 -31.02 33.40
N SER A 245 14.52 -30.89 32.09
CA SER A 245 13.24 -30.65 31.39
C SER A 245 12.20 -29.83 32.13
N CYS A 246 11.69 -28.79 31.47
CA CYS A 246 10.54 -28.01 31.90
C CYS A 246 9.42 -28.94 32.43
N ARG A 247 9.03 -28.80 33.70
CA ARG A 247 7.95 -29.60 34.30
C ARG A 247 6.58 -29.05 33.88
N VAL A 248 6.39 -28.85 32.58
CA VAL A 248 5.13 -28.43 32.00
C VAL A 248 4.46 -29.62 31.32
N ALA A 249 3.13 -29.69 31.40
CA ALA A 249 2.36 -30.79 30.83
C ALA A 249 2.47 -30.88 29.30
N GLN A 250 2.80 -29.74 28.66
CA GLN A 250 3.02 -29.59 27.24
C GLN A 250 3.92 -28.36 27.02
N ILE A 251 4.93 -28.48 26.16
CA ILE A 251 5.66 -27.31 25.62
C ILE A 251 4.70 -26.67 24.62
N ASN A 252 4.26 -25.45 24.90
CA ASN A 252 3.38 -24.69 24.01
C ASN A 252 4.22 -23.61 23.33
N HIS A 253 4.91 -23.99 22.25
CA HIS A 253 5.48 -23.02 21.33
C HIS A 253 4.36 -22.43 20.48
N ALA A 254 4.07 -21.16 20.69
CA ALA A 254 3.04 -20.46 19.91
C ALA A 254 3.67 -19.67 18.74
N GLY A 255 4.91 -19.23 18.91
CA GLY A 255 5.71 -18.62 17.86
C GLY A 255 6.84 -17.76 18.42
N SER A 256 7.96 -17.69 17.70
CA SER A 256 9.15 -16.92 18.11
C SER A 256 9.83 -16.24 16.92
N ALA A 257 10.45 -15.09 17.17
CA ALA A 257 11.23 -14.32 16.20
C ALA A 257 12.68 -14.21 16.69
N LEU A 258 13.62 -14.70 15.88
CA LEU A 258 15.04 -14.74 16.19
C LEU A 258 15.77 -13.60 15.48
N LEU A 259 16.67 -12.93 16.19
CA LEU A 259 17.68 -12.04 15.64
C LEU A 259 19.04 -12.41 16.28
N ALA A 260 19.98 -12.87 15.46
CA ALA A 260 21.31 -13.27 15.91
C ALA A 260 22.36 -12.25 15.43
N LEU A 261 23.14 -11.71 16.37
CA LEU A 261 24.08 -10.60 16.16
C LEU A 261 25.23 -10.73 17.17
N ASP A 262 26.41 -10.21 16.83
CA ASP A 262 27.48 -10.00 17.81
C ASP A 262 27.19 -8.68 18.57
N MET A 263 26.93 -8.75 19.88
CA MET A 263 26.55 -7.57 20.67
C MET A 263 27.65 -7.11 21.64
N ASP A 264 28.75 -7.85 21.78
CA ASP A 264 29.83 -7.54 22.72
C ASP A 264 31.25 -7.58 22.10
N ASP A 265 31.36 -7.71 20.77
CA ASP A 265 32.58 -7.68 19.96
C ASP A 265 33.56 -8.80 20.32
N ASP A 266 33.04 -9.99 20.65
CA ASP A 266 33.83 -11.20 20.89
C ASP A 266 33.91 -12.15 19.68
N GLY A 267 33.15 -11.86 18.63
CA GLY A 267 33.16 -12.55 17.35
C GLY A 267 32.13 -13.66 17.21
N ASP A 268 31.47 -14.08 18.28
CA ASP A 268 30.39 -15.05 18.21
C ASP A 268 29.02 -14.35 18.05
N LYS A 269 27.93 -15.11 17.86
CA LYS A 269 26.58 -14.54 17.71
C LYS A 269 25.77 -14.78 18.97
N ASP A 270 25.31 -13.70 19.56
CA ASP A 270 24.28 -13.68 20.59
C ASP A 270 22.88 -13.87 19.99
N LEU A 271 21.88 -14.00 20.87
CA LEU A 271 20.49 -14.10 20.47
C LEU A 271 19.59 -13.05 21.12
N ILE A 272 18.92 -12.25 20.30
CA ILE A 272 17.72 -11.51 20.67
C ILE A 272 16.50 -12.33 20.26
N LEU A 273 15.59 -12.54 21.20
CA LEU A 273 14.40 -13.36 21.02
C LEU A 273 13.15 -12.55 21.37
N GLY A 274 12.16 -12.64 20.50
CA GLY A 274 10.78 -12.24 20.77
C GLY A 274 9.83 -13.43 20.70
N GLU A 275 8.87 -13.51 21.61
CA GLU A 275 7.95 -14.63 21.73
C GLU A 275 6.49 -14.18 21.65
N VAL A 276 5.62 -15.01 21.05
CA VAL A 276 4.16 -14.76 21.00
C VAL A 276 3.57 -14.48 22.37
N SER A 277 4.09 -15.11 23.42
CA SER A 277 3.53 -14.99 24.77
C SER A 277 4.08 -13.80 25.57
N CYS A 278 5.00 -13.03 25.00
CA CYS A 278 5.71 -11.93 25.65
C CYS A 278 5.41 -10.58 25.01
N ASN A 279 5.45 -9.53 25.84
CA ASN A 279 5.32 -8.14 25.42
C ASN A 279 6.66 -7.44 25.14
N HIS A 280 7.79 -8.10 25.44
CA HIS A 280 9.13 -7.52 25.41
C HIS A 280 10.12 -8.47 24.74
N LEU A 281 11.31 -7.94 24.41
CA LEU A 281 12.42 -8.73 23.87
C LEU A 281 13.33 -9.23 24.99
N VAL A 282 13.93 -10.39 24.78
CA VAL A 282 14.93 -10.99 25.67
C VAL A 282 16.26 -11.17 24.93
N TYR A 283 17.37 -11.14 25.66
CA TYR A 283 18.73 -11.28 25.13
C TYR A 283 19.47 -12.42 25.84
N PHE A 284 20.11 -13.28 25.05
CA PHE A 284 21.00 -14.34 25.49
C PHE A 284 22.41 -14.01 25.00
N GLU A 285 23.29 -13.71 25.96
CA GLU A 285 24.74 -13.59 25.76
C GLU A 285 25.31 -14.99 25.54
N ASN A 286 25.91 -15.20 24.38
CA ASN A 286 26.72 -16.38 24.10
C ASN A 286 28.05 -16.25 24.84
N LYS A 287 28.32 -17.20 25.73
CA LYS A 287 29.58 -17.25 26.51
C LYS A 287 30.56 -18.29 25.97
N GLY A 288 30.23 -18.83 24.80
CA GLY A 288 30.94 -19.90 24.12
C GLY A 288 31.95 -19.34 23.13
N ASP A 289 31.84 -19.83 21.90
CA ASP A 289 32.52 -19.31 20.73
C ASP A 289 31.62 -19.48 19.49
N GLU A 290 32.14 -19.13 18.31
CA GLU A 290 31.41 -19.20 17.04
C GLU A 290 31.01 -20.63 16.62
N ASN A 291 31.64 -21.67 17.19
CA ASN A 291 31.38 -23.07 16.88
C ASN A 291 30.49 -23.77 17.92
N GLU A 292 30.57 -23.36 19.19
CA GLU A 292 29.84 -23.96 20.31
C GLU A 292 29.21 -22.89 21.20
N ALA A 293 27.98 -22.49 20.86
CA ALA A 293 27.23 -21.51 21.64
C ALA A 293 26.84 -22.03 23.04
N VAL A 294 27.00 -21.19 24.06
CA VAL A 294 26.70 -21.49 25.47
C VAL A 294 25.89 -20.37 26.11
N PHE A 295 24.62 -20.66 26.42
CA PHE A 295 23.78 -19.78 27.24
C PHE A 295 23.61 -20.33 28.65
N ASP A 296 23.76 -19.48 29.66
CA ASP A 296 23.53 -19.83 31.07
C ASP A 296 22.59 -18.85 31.80
N THR A 297 22.27 -17.73 31.13
CA THR A 297 21.51 -16.61 31.67
C THR A 297 20.76 -15.90 30.54
N VAL A 298 19.77 -15.08 30.92
CA VAL A 298 19.00 -14.24 30.00
C VAL A 298 18.87 -12.84 30.60
N ILE A 299 18.94 -11.82 29.75
CA ILE A 299 18.60 -10.44 30.10
C ILE A 299 17.21 -10.14 29.52
N LEU A 300 16.27 -9.83 30.41
CA LEU A 300 14.90 -9.50 30.04
C LEU A 300 14.78 -7.99 29.78
N ASN A 301 13.73 -7.60 29.05
CA ASN A 301 13.33 -6.21 28.82
C ASN A 301 14.42 -5.37 28.13
N ILE A 302 14.86 -5.82 26.95
CA ILE A 302 15.77 -5.05 26.10
C ILE A 302 15.01 -4.21 25.05
N PRO A 303 15.56 -3.06 24.62
CA PRO A 303 16.69 -2.34 25.22
C PRO A 303 16.45 -1.89 26.67
N ILE A 304 17.49 -1.86 27.50
CA ILE A 304 17.37 -1.59 28.96
C ILE A 304 16.76 -0.20 29.23
N SER A 305 17.11 0.79 28.41
CA SER A 305 16.53 2.13 28.46
C SER A 305 15.30 2.17 27.54
N GLN A 306 14.11 2.31 28.10
CA GLN A 306 12.82 2.20 27.40
C GLN A 306 12.61 0.84 26.71
N PRO A 307 12.41 -0.24 27.48
CA PRO A 307 12.19 -1.57 26.91
C PRO A 307 11.01 -1.62 25.96
N VAL A 308 11.11 -2.52 24.98
CA VAL A 308 9.97 -2.89 24.13
C VAL A 308 8.81 -3.35 25.00
N ASN A 309 7.61 -2.85 24.71
CA ASN A 309 6.40 -3.18 25.46
C ASN A 309 5.17 -3.14 24.55
N PHE A 310 5.04 -4.15 23.69
CA PHE A 310 3.85 -4.39 22.88
C PHE A 310 2.78 -5.14 23.67
N HIS A 311 1.65 -5.47 23.03
CA HIS A 311 0.73 -6.43 23.66
C HIS A 311 1.33 -7.84 23.65
N VAL A 312 1.75 -8.30 22.48
CA VAL A 312 2.37 -9.61 22.26
C VAL A 312 3.32 -9.59 21.06
N PHE A 313 4.20 -10.59 21.01
CA PHE A 313 4.96 -11.03 19.85
C PHE A 313 5.86 -9.97 19.17
N PRO A 314 6.79 -9.34 19.88
CA PRO A 314 7.80 -8.50 19.23
C PRO A 314 8.65 -9.32 18.25
N ALA A 315 8.99 -8.73 17.10
CA ALA A 315 10.08 -9.15 16.22
C ALA A 315 11.01 -7.98 15.98
N SER A 316 12.32 -8.24 16.03
CA SER A 316 13.38 -7.25 15.91
C SER A 316 14.14 -7.38 14.60
N PHE A 317 14.53 -6.23 14.03
CA PHE A 317 15.29 -6.10 12.78
C PHE A 317 16.45 -5.11 13.01
N PHE A 318 17.57 -5.32 12.32
CA PHE A 318 18.80 -4.56 12.53
C PHE A 318 19.30 -3.95 11.22
N GLU A 319 18.93 -2.70 10.96
CA GLU A 319 19.16 -2.00 9.69
C GLU A 319 19.52 -0.53 9.91
N ASP A 320 20.39 0.02 9.06
CA ASP A 320 20.76 1.44 9.09
C ASP A 320 19.66 2.28 8.42
N VAL A 321 18.81 2.93 9.23
CA VAL A 321 17.65 3.69 8.75
C VAL A 321 17.77 5.20 8.93
N ASP A 322 18.85 5.67 9.57
CA ASP A 322 19.16 7.10 9.65
C ASP A 322 20.39 7.50 8.83
N PHE A 323 20.96 6.54 8.10
CA PHE A 323 22.02 6.71 7.12
C PHE A 323 23.35 7.17 7.73
N ASP A 324 23.62 6.81 8.99
CA ASP A 324 24.86 7.14 9.70
C ASP A 324 25.94 6.05 9.65
N GLY A 325 25.64 4.92 9.00
CA GLY A 325 26.54 3.77 8.85
C GLY A 325 26.48 2.79 10.02
N LYS A 326 25.67 3.08 11.05
CA LYS A 326 25.37 2.16 12.14
C LYS A 326 23.97 1.62 11.95
N LYS A 327 23.83 0.31 12.10
CA LYS A 327 22.54 -0.36 12.08
C LYS A 327 21.81 -0.06 13.38
N ASP A 328 20.52 0.22 13.24
CA ASP A 328 19.59 0.55 14.32
C ASP A 328 18.68 -0.62 14.62
N LEU A 329 18.06 -0.63 15.81
CA LEU A 329 17.07 -1.63 16.17
C LEU A 329 15.66 -1.13 15.85
N LEU A 330 14.99 -1.85 14.95
CA LEU A 330 13.57 -1.69 14.65
C LEU A 330 12.81 -2.86 15.26
N VAL A 331 11.67 -2.58 15.88
CA VAL A 331 10.85 -3.64 16.50
C VAL A 331 9.38 -3.42 16.16
N SER A 332 8.70 -4.48 15.75
CA SER A 332 7.26 -4.48 15.44
C SER A 332 6.60 -5.75 15.94
N PRO A 333 5.29 -5.77 16.26
CA PRO A 333 4.54 -6.99 16.44
C PRO A 333 4.66 -7.90 15.21
N ASN A 334 4.75 -9.20 15.41
CA ASN A 334 4.80 -10.21 14.37
C ASN A 334 3.43 -10.91 14.26
N LEU A 335 2.36 -10.17 14.01
CA LEU A 335 0.99 -10.70 14.05
C LEU A 335 0.39 -10.89 12.65
N PHE A 336 -0.53 -11.86 12.51
CA PHE A 336 -1.33 -12.05 11.28
C PHE A 336 -2.60 -11.19 11.25
N ALA A 337 -3.04 -10.72 12.42
CA ALA A 337 -4.19 -9.87 12.64
C ALA A 337 -4.14 -9.40 14.10
N ASN A 338 -4.93 -8.38 14.45
CA ASN A 338 -5.14 -8.01 15.85
C ASN A 338 -5.71 -9.19 16.65
N ASP A 339 -5.35 -9.28 17.92
CA ASP A 339 -5.80 -10.35 18.80
C ASP A 339 -7.31 -10.23 19.12
N VAL A 340 -7.92 -11.28 19.68
CA VAL A 340 -9.37 -11.34 19.96
C VAL A 340 -9.83 -10.20 20.89
N GLY A 341 -8.93 -9.57 21.65
CA GLY A 341 -9.22 -8.41 22.51
C GLY A 341 -9.04 -7.04 21.84
N PHE A 342 -8.45 -6.98 20.64
CA PHE A 342 -7.95 -5.77 20.00
C PHE A 342 -7.01 -4.99 20.92
N MET A 343 -5.98 -5.64 21.46
CA MET A 343 -5.09 -5.03 22.47
C MET A 343 -3.82 -4.46 21.86
N THR A 344 -3.50 -4.83 20.62
CA THR A 344 -2.33 -4.28 19.91
C THR A 344 -2.66 -2.90 19.37
N ASN A 345 -1.81 -1.93 19.68
CA ASN A 345 -1.89 -0.60 19.11
C ASN A 345 -1.13 -0.55 17.77
N PHE A 346 -1.87 -0.72 16.68
CA PHE A 346 -1.28 -0.65 15.34
C PHE A 346 -0.97 0.76 14.86
N SER A 347 -1.52 1.84 15.44
CA SER A 347 -1.09 3.20 15.06
C SER A 347 0.29 3.59 15.63
N GLN A 348 0.86 2.74 16.49
CA GLN A 348 2.17 2.92 17.14
C GLN A 348 2.90 1.59 17.30
N SER A 349 2.99 0.83 16.21
CA SER A 349 3.54 -0.54 16.21
C SER A 349 4.95 -0.65 15.63
N ASN A 350 5.46 0.36 14.94
CA ASN A 350 6.81 0.36 14.37
C ASN A 350 7.81 1.14 15.25
N TRP A 351 8.38 0.48 16.27
CA TRP A 351 9.28 1.13 17.23
C TRP A 351 10.70 1.23 16.68
N TYR A 352 11.31 2.40 16.85
CA TYR A 352 12.65 2.73 16.39
C TYR A 352 13.57 3.11 17.55
N TYR A 353 14.72 2.43 17.60
CA TYR A 353 15.80 2.69 18.53
C TYR A 353 17.10 2.94 17.79
N LYS A 354 17.58 4.19 17.85
CA LYS A 354 18.86 4.59 17.26
C LYS A 354 20.02 3.93 17.98
N ASN A 355 20.97 3.39 17.23
CA ASN A 355 22.22 2.87 17.75
C ASN A 355 23.26 3.99 17.94
N ILE A 356 23.53 4.34 19.19
CA ILE A 356 24.57 5.32 19.56
C ILE A 356 25.95 4.68 19.81
N GLY A 357 26.06 3.34 19.71
CA GLY A 357 27.26 2.53 19.87
C GLY A 357 27.98 2.22 18.55
N THR A 358 28.39 0.97 18.33
CA THR A 358 28.86 0.42 17.04
C THR A 358 27.94 -0.71 16.57
N ASN A 359 28.21 -1.35 15.42
CA ASN A 359 27.42 -2.49 14.97
C ASN A 359 27.71 -3.76 15.77
N GLU A 360 28.93 -3.86 16.31
CA GLU A 360 29.47 -4.98 17.09
C GLU A 360 29.31 -4.77 18.60
N THR A 361 29.05 -3.53 19.04
CA THR A 361 28.68 -3.19 20.43
C THR A 361 27.54 -2.17 20.45
N PRO A 362 26.34 -2.57 20.01
CA PRO A 362 25.23 -1.64 19.84
C PRO A 362 24.73 -1.09 21.18
N ASN A 363 24.35 0.18 21.17
CA ASN A 363 23.72 0.85 22.31
C ASN A 363 22.47 1.55 21.82
N PHE A 364 21.31 0.96 22.11
CA PHE A 364 20.04 1.38 21.56
C PHE A 364 19.37 2.47 22.42
N ASN A 365 19.15 3.64 21.83
CA ASN A 365 18.40 4.75 22.39
C ASN A 365 17.02 4.86 21.72
N PHE A 366 15.95 4.87 22.50
CA PHE A 366 14.59 5.00 21.98
C PHE A 366 14.37 6.36 21.30
N GLU A 367 13.77 6.35 20.11
CA GLU A 367 13.45 7.54 19.33
C GLU A 367 11.92 7.73 19.14
N LYS A 368 11.21 6.70 18.62
CA LYS A 368 9.76 6.80 18.33
C LYS A 368 9.07 5.43 18.24
N LYS A 369 7.73 5.42 18.22
CA LYS A 369 6.88 4.20 18.16
C LYS A 369 6.21 3.94 16.82
N ASP A 370 6.31 4.90 15.92
CA ASP A 370 5.50 5.06 14.72
C ASP A 370 6.39 5.32 13.51
N PHE A 371 7.56 4.66 13.46
CA PHE A 371 8.50 4.77 12.35
C PHE A 371 7.81 4.48 11.01
N LEU A 372 7.96 5.42 10.07
CA LEU A 372 7.23 5.57 8.80
C LEU A 372 5.73 5.83 8.93
N GLN A 373 5.02 5.24 9.90
CA GLN A 373 3.59 5.45 10.11
C GLN A 373 3.25 6.92 10.34
N ASN A 374 4.14 7.64 11.05
CA ASN A 374 4.02 9.08 11.31
C ASN A 374 4.13 9.96 10.06
N GLU A 375 4.41 9.38 8.90
CA GLU A 375 4.54 10.04 7.60
C GLU A 375 3.42 9.65 6.63
N MET A 376 2.46 8.83 7.06
CA MET A 376 1.37 8.29 6.25
C MET A 376 0.01 8.76 6.78
N ILE A 377 -1.04 8.63 5.97
CA ILE A 377 -2.38 8.47 6.53
C ILE A 377 -2.40 7.07 7.15
N ASP A 378 -2.47 7.00 8.47
CA ASP A 378 -2.54 5.76 9.24
C ASP A 378 -3.53 5.94 10.41
N LEU A 379 -4.56 5.08 10.44
CA LEU A 379 -5.64 5.07 11.43
C LEU A 379 -5.60 3.80 12.31
N GLY A 380 -4.48 3.09 12.34
CA GLY A 380 -4.29 1.86 13.10
C GLY A 380 -4.70 0.62 12.33
N GLU A 381 -5.98 0.39 12.05
CA GLU A 381 -6.40 -0.83 11.34
C GLU A 381 -7.69 -0.61 10.55
N GLY A 382 -7.76 -1.21 9.35
CA GLY A 382 -8.98 -1.28 8.52
C GLY A 382 -9.56 0.07 8.11
N ALA A 383 -8.80 0.88 7.36
CA ALA A 383 -9.30 2.15 6.85
C ALA A 383 -10.42 1.93 5.83
N SER A 384 -11.54 2.63 6.01
CA SER A 384 -12.71 2.59 5.13
C SER A 384 -13.05 4.02 4.70
N PRO A 385 -12.60 4.44 3.50
CA PRO A 385 -12.81 5.80 3.01
C PRO A 385 -14.24 5.98 2.45
N ALA A 386 -14.75 7.20 2.59
CA ALA A 386 -15.97 7.70 1.95
C ALA A 386 -15.79 9.17 1.58
N LEU A 387 -16.60 9.67 0.65
CA LEU A 387 -16.48 11.02 0.10
C LEU A 387 -17.81 11.77 0.19
N LEU A 388 -17.74 13.05 0.53
CA LEU A 388 -18.88 13.97 0.57
C LEU A 388 -18.35 15.41 0.55
N ASP A 389 -19.02 16.30 -0.16
CA ASP A 389 -18.82 17.75 -0.01
C ASP A 389 -19.38 18.20 1.36
N ALA A 390 -18.51 18.33 2.36
CA ALA A 390 -18.92 18.50 3.75
C ALA A 390 -19.20 19.97 4.11
N ASP A 391 -18.59 20.91 3.40
CA ASP A 391 -18.71 22.35 3.64
C ASP A 391 -19.50 23.10 2.53
N ALA A 392 -20.01 22.36 1.56
CA ALA A 392 -20.82 22.82 0.43
C ALA A 392 -20.07 23.81 -0.49
N ASP A 393 -18.76 23.64 -0.64
CA ASP A 393 -17.94 24.47 -1.52
C ASP A 393 -17.81 23.91 -2.95
N GLY A 394 -18.32 22.69 -3.17
CA GLY A 394 -18.44 22.04 -4.46
C GLY A 394 -17.32 21.06 -4.78
N ASP A 395 -16.42 20.75 -3.84
CA ASP A 395 -15.47 19.65 -4.00
C ASP A 395 -15.64 18.54 -2.94
N LEU A 396 -15.08 17.36 -3.22
CA LEU A 396 -15.25 16.19 -2.35
C LEU A 396 -14.21 16.15 -1.23
N ASP A 397 -14.69 16.17 0.01
CA ASP A 397 -13.90 15.90 1.22
C ASP A 397 -13.77 14.40 1.50
N LEU A 398 -12.72 14.05 2.25
CA LEU A 398 -12.38 12.68 2.56
C LEU A 398 -12.72 12.32 4.01
N PHE A 399 -13.66 11.40 4.17
CA PHE A 399 -14.02 10.78 5.43
C PHE A 399 -13.35 9.42 5.53
N ILE A 400 -12.56 9.19 6.57
CA ILE A 400 -11.85 7.91 6.76
C ILE A 400 -12.32 7.30 8.06
N ALA A 401 -13.18 6.30 7.94
CA ALA A 401 -13.50 5.43 9.06
C ALA A 401 -12.40 4.38 9.26
N ASN A 402 -12.42 3.70 10.41
CA ASN A 402 -11.52 2.60 10.67
C ASN A 402 -12.22 1.41 11.34
N LYS A 403 -11.53 0.27 11.39
CA LYS A 403 -11.95 -0.89 12.20
C LYS A 403 -11.91 -0.58 13.68
N GLY A 404 -10.93 0.21 14.09
CA GLY A 404 -10.76 0.74 15.42
C GLY A 404 -9.30 1.04 15.70
N ASP A 405 -9.06 1.82 16.74
CA ASP A 405 -7.71 2.16 17.19
C ASP A 405 -7.60 2.00 18.71
N GLN A 406 -6.44 1.53 19.17
CA GLN A 406 -6.19 1.24 20.58
C GLN A 406 -5.87 2.53 21.32
N GLN A 407 -6.68 2.85 22.31
CA GLN A 407 -6.55 4.08 23.09
C GLN A 407 -5.62 3.92 24.29
N SER A 408 -5.17 5.05 24.81
CA SER A 408 -4.29 5.10 26.00
C SER A 408 -4.90 4.47 27.27
N ASP A 409 -6.23 4.41 27.37
CA ASP A 409 -6.96 3.76 28.47
C ASP A 409 -7.28 2.28 28.18
N SER A 410 -6.69 1.71 27.12
CA SER A 410 -6.93 0.36 26.61
C SER A 410 -8.33 0.10 26.05
N SER A 411 -9.15 1.15 25.85
CA SER A 411 -10.34 1.04 25.01
C SER A 411 -9.95 0.90 23.54
N PHE A 412 -10.85 0.30 22.76
CA PHE A 412 -10.67 0.13 21.32
C PHE A 412 -12.00 0.46 20.67
N TYR A 413 -12.03 1.50 19.85
CA TYR A 413 -13.20 1.94 19.12
C TYR A 413 -12.78 2.54 17.79
N ALA A 414 -13.73 2.53 16.86
CA ALA A 414 -13.64 3.19 15.58
C ALA A 414 -14.06 4.66 15.68
N THR A 415 -13.49 5.45 14.78
CA THR A 415 -13.82 6.87 14.59
C THR A 415 -13.99 7.13 13.09
N ILE A 416 -14.48 8.31 12.73
CA ILE A 416 -14.39 8.81 11.36
C ILE A 416 -13.53 10.07 11.40
N LYS A 417 -12.38 10.07 10.74
CA LYS A 417 -11.55 11.27 10.56
C LYS A 417 -12.03 12.02 9.32
N LEU A 418 -12.17 13.33 9.41
CA LEU A 418 -12.51 14.20 8.27
C LEU A 418 -11.28 14.99 7.84
N PHE A 419 -10.94 14.81 6.56
CA PHE A 419 -9.94 15.56 5.84
C PHE A 419 -10.65 16.49 4.85
N GLU A 420 -10.56 17.80 5.10
CA GLU A 420 -11.06 18.84 4.18
C GLU A 420 -10.18 18.90 2.95
N ASN A 421 -10.78 18.94 1.78
CA ASN A 421 -10.06 19.20 0.54
C ASN A 421 -9.85 20.71 0.37
N THR A 422 -8.76 21.20 0.94
CA THR A 422 -8.28 22.59 0.79
C THR A 422 -7.85 22.99 -0.64
N GLY A 423 -7.94 22.06 -1.59
CA GLY A 423 -7.48 22.21 -2.97
C GLY A 423 -8.62 22.51 -3.94
N SER A 424 -8.89 21.54 -4.82
CA SER A 424 -10.03 21.55 -5.75
C SER A 424 -10.26 20.12 -6.24
N ASP A 425 -11.45 19.83 -6.77
CA ASP A 425 -11.79 18.56 -7.41
C ASP A 425 -10.75 18.04 -8.43
N LEU A 426 -10.07 18.93 -9.14
CA LEU A 426 -9.10 18.55 -10.18
C LEU A 426 -7.68 18.39 -9.65
N LEU A 427 -7.36 19.11 -8.57
CA LEU A 427 -6.06 19.15 -7.92
C LEU A 427 -6.30 19.12 -6.40
N PRO A 428 -6.67 17.95 -5.85
CA PRO A 428 -7.02 17.85 -4.45
C PRO A 428 -5.80 18.07 -3.55
N ALA A 429 -6.06 18.60 -2.36
CA ALA A 429 -5.09 18.71 -1.28
C ALA A 429 -5.84 18.60 0.05
N PHE A 430 -5.47 17.64 0.89
CA PHE A 430 -6.25 17.29 2.07
C PHE A 430 -5.63 17.81 3.37
N GLU A 431 -6.43 18.37 4.27
CA GLU A 431 -6.02 18.74 5.63
C GLU A 431 -6.91 18.03 6.66
N LEU A 432 -6.31 17.38 7.65
CA LEU A 432 -7.07 16.78 8.75
C LEU A 432 -7.69 17.88 9.62
N VAL A 433 -9.03 18.00 9.57
CA VAL A 433 -9.78 19.01 10.32
C VAL A 433 -10.58 18.44 11.49
N ASN A 434 -10.87 17.14 11.47
CA ASN A 434 -11.56 16.47 12.59
C ASN A 434 -11.06 15.02 12.77
N VAL A 435 -10.75 14.64 14.01
CA VAL A 435 -10.26 13.29 14.35
C VAL A 435 -11.37 12.31 14.78
N ASP A 436 -12.57 12.82 15.08
CA ASP A 436 -13.74 12.04 15.52
C ASP A 436 -15.02 12.77 15.08
N TYR A 437 -15.28 12.72 13.77
CA TYR A 437 -16.46 13.31 13.15
C TYR A 437 -17.74 12.78 13.83
N LEU A 438 -18.63 13.71 14.20
CA LEU A 438 -19.83 13.51 15.02
C LEU A 438 -19.59 13.03 16.47
N GLY A 439 -18.36 12.73 16.90
CA GLY A 439 -18.11 12.20 18.24
C GLY A 439 -18.50 10.72 18.41
N LEU A 440 -18.35 9.92 17.35
CA LEU A 440 -18.77 8.52 17.28
C LEU A 440 -18.04 7.62 18.28
N SER A 441 -16.84 8.01 18.73
CA SER A 441 -16.10 7.31 19.78
C SER A 441 -16.95 7.03 21.04
N THR A 442 -17.87 7.94 21.37
CA THR A 442 -18.76 7.84 22.53
C THR A 442 -19.72 6.65 22.48
N LEU A 443 -19.96 6.11 21.28
CA LEU A 443 -20.84 4.96 21.04
C LEU A 443 -20.09 3.61 21.13
N ASN A 444 -18.76 3.62 21.22
CA ASN A 444 -17.91 2.42 21.32
C ASN A 444 -18.15 1.40 20.18
N PHE A 445 -18.41 1.91 18.97
CA PHE A 445 -18.46 1.09 17.78
C PHE A 445 -17.06 0.65 17.35
N ILE A 446 -17.00 -0.46 16.64
CA ILE A 446 -15.86 -0.95 15.87
C ILE A 446 -16.36 -1.30 14.45
N GLU A 447 -15.43 -1.49 13.52
CA GLU A 447 -15.73 -1.87 12.13
C GLU A 447 -16.70 -0.89 11.46
N LEU A 448 -16.40 0.42 11.57
CA LEU A 448 -17.19 1.45 10.90
C LEU A 448 -16.88 1.46 9.41
N LYS A 449 -17.92 1.36 8.58
CA LYS A 449 -17.84 1.53 7.13
C LYS A 449 -18.94 2.47 6.65
N PRO A 450 -18.63 3.73 6.35
CA PRO A 450 -19.60 4.74 5.94
C PRO A 450 -19.83 4.73 4.42
N GLN A 451 -21.03 5.15 4.04
CA GLN A 451 -21.39 5.56 2.69
C GLN A 451 -22.29 6.79 2.81
N PHE A 452 -22.18 7.69 1.84
CA PHE A 452 -23.04 8.86 1.72
C PHE A 452 -23.96 8.68 0.51
N THR A 453 -25.28 8.71 0.71
CA THR A 453 -26.28 8.55 -0.36
C THR A 453 -27.63 9.13 0.07
N ASP A 454 -28.47 9.53 -0.87
CA ASP A 454 -29.85 9.99 -0.58
C ASP A 454 -30.77 8.78 -0.37
N LEU A 455 -31.02 8.40 0.88
CA LEU A 455 -31.78 7.19 1.22
C LEU A 455 -33.29 7.39 1.14
N ASN A 456 -33.77 8.62 1.29
CA ASN A 456 -35.19 8.94 1.40
C ASN A 456 -35.75 9.71 0.19
N ASN A 457 -34.91 9.95 -0.82
CA ASN A 457 -35.22 10.65 -2.06
C ASN A 457 -35.73 12.08 -1.82
N ASP A 458 -35.15 12.78 -0.84
CA ASP A 458 -35.44 14.20 -0.56
C ASP A 458 -34.42 15.17 -1.20
N GLY A 459 -33.43 14.62 -1.91
CA GLY A 459 -32.36 15.32 -2.60
C GLY A 459 -31.18 15.68 -1.71
N LYS A 460 -31.19 15.32 -0.42
CA LYS A 460 -30.07 15.55 0.50
C LYS A 460 -29.32 14.24 0.73
N ILE A 461 -28.00 14.34 0.76
CA ILE A 461 -27.16 13.17 0.97
C ILE A 461 -27.16 12.79 2.45
N ASP A 462 -27.62 11.58 2.76
CA ASP A 462 -27.67 10.99 4.09
C ASP A 462 -26.38 10.22 4.41
N LEU A 463 -26.15 9.94 5.70
CA LEU A 463 -25.03 9.08 6.15
C LEU A 463 -25.57 7.71 6.53
N VAL A 464 -25.11 6.66 5.84
CA VAL A 464 -25.32 5.26 6.22
C VAL A 464 -24.00 4.62 6.59
N PHE A 465 -23.99 3.73 7.58
CA PHE A 465 -22.79 3.01 7.96
C PHE A 465 -23.11 1.66 8.58
N THR A 466 -22.20 0.71 8.38
CA THR A 466 -22.19 -0.52 9.18
C THR A 466 -21.39 -0.29 10.45
N SER A 467 -21.80 -0.93 11.55
CA SER A 467 -21.07 -0.86 12.83
C SER A 467 -21.33 -2.10 13.68
N LEU A 468 -20.35 -2.44 14.51
CA LEU A 468 -20.46 -3.46 15.56
C LEU A 468 -20.17 -2.82 16.92
N VAL A 469 -21.03 -3.04 17.92
CA VAL A 469 -20.69 -2.69 19.31
C VAL A 469 -19.69 -3.71 19.85
N LYS A 470 -18.53 -3.25 20.33
CA LYS A 470 -17.48 -4.14 20.89
C LYS A 470 -18.07 -5.04 21.99
N ASN A 471 -17.72 -6.33 21.96
CA ASN A 471 -18.22 -7.36 22.90
C ASN A 471 -19.75 -7.59 22.90
N SER A 472 -20.45 -7.16 21.84
CA SER A 472 -21.88 -7.37 21.64
C SER A 472 -22.14 -8.19 20.38
N SER A 473 -23.38 -8.66 20.21
CA SER A 473 -23.89 -9.17 18.93
C SER A 473 -24.61 -8.09 18.10
N ASP A 474 -24.54 -6.82 18.54
CA ASP A 474 -25.15 -5.67 17.88
C ASP A 474 -24.29 -5.22 16.70
N LEU A 475 -24.32 -6.04 15.65
CA LEU A 475 -23.89 -5.72 14.29
C LEU A 475 -25.11 -5.23 13.52
N ALA A 476 -25.03 -4.05 12.92
CA ALA A 476 -26.16 -3.46 12.21
C ALA A 476 -25.76 -2.46 11.14
N ILE A 477 -26.70 -2.23 10.23
CA ILE A 477 -26.71 -1.10 9.30
C ILE A 477 -27.46 0.05 9.98
N ARG A 478 -26.79 1.19 10.11
CA ARG A 478 -27.31 2.40 10.77
C ARG A 478 -27.31 3.56 9.80
N TYR A 479 -28.24 4.49 9.96
CA TYR A 479 -28.24 5.70 9.15
C TYR A 479 -28.72 6.93 9.92
N LEU A 480 -28.33 8.09 9.38
CA LEU A 480 -28.68 9.43 9.85
C LEU A 480 -29.15 10.22 8.64
N LEU A 481 -30.41 10.67 8.70
CA LEU A 481 -30.93 11.58 7.68
C LEU A 481 -30.26 12.95 7.79
N ASN A 482 -30.04 13.58 6.65
CA ASN A 482 -29.50 14.92 6.58
C ASN A 482 -30.56 15.97 6.95
N GLU A 483 -30.33 16.65 8.07
CA GLU A 483 -31.23 17.67 8.64
C GLU A 483 -30.98 19.07 8.08
N ALA A 484 -30.09 19.21 7.09
CA ALA A 484 -29.86 20.48 6.41
C ALA A 484 -31.15 21.04 5.81
N ALA A 485 -31.23 22.38 5.74
CA ALA A 485 -32.44 23.06 5.27
C ALA A 485 -32.67 22.85 3.76
N THR A 486 -31.59 22.80 2.99
CA THR A 486 -31.58 22.53 1.55
C THR A 486 -30.46 21.55 1.19
N SER A 487 -30.52 20.95 0.00
CA SER A 487 -29.47 20.05 -0.52
C SER A 487 -28.17 20.75 -0.92
N THR A 488 -28.13 22.09 -0.86
CA THR A 488 -26.94 22.91 -1.13
C THR A 488 -26.31 23.49 0.13
N ASP A 489 -26.90 23.22 1.30
CA ASP A 489 -26.31 23.60 2.58
C ASP A 489 -25.38 22.46 3.06
N PRO A 490 -24.34 22.78 3.86
CA PRO A 490 -23.52 21.76 4.50
C PRO A 490 -24.37 20.70 5.22
N PRO A 491 -24.10 19.39 5.03
CA PRO A 491 -24.86 18.31 5.66
C PRO A 491 -24.89 18.42 7.19
N VAL A 492 -26.06 18.16 7.78
CA VAL A 492 -26.25 18.18 9.24
C VAL A 492 -26.74 16.83 9.73
N PHE A 493 -25.90 16.12 10.48
CA PHE A 493 -26.24 14.83 11.07
C PHE A 493 -26.33 14.92 12.60
N ASN A 494 -27.36 14.30 13.18
CA ASN A 494 -27.60 14.31 14.63
C ASN A 494 -27.59 12.88 15.21
N LEU A 495 -26.58 12.54 16.01
CA LEU A 495 -26.42 11.20 16.59
C LEU A 495 -27.60 10.74 17.46
N ASP A 496 -28.40 11.66 18.02
CA ASP A 496 -29.60 11.29 18.78
C ASP A 496 -30.69 10.65 17.90
N ASN A 497 -30.58 10.82 16.58
CA ASN A 497 -31.55 10.38 15.58
C ASN A 497 -31.07 9.18 14.75
N ILE A 498 -30.09 8.40 15.24
CA ILE A 498 -29.64 7.16 14.58
C ILE A 498 -30.82 6.21 14.37
N GLN A 499 -30.99 5.75 13.14
CA GLN A 499 -32.00 4.76 12.74
C GLN A 499 -31.35 3.46 12.26
N LEU A 500 -32.14 2.38 12.17
CA LEU A 500 -31.68 1.05 11.78
C LEU A 500 -32.33 0.61 10.47
N ILE A 501 -31.55 -0.01 9.59
CA ILE A 501 -32.06 -0.76 8.45
C ILE A 501 -32.16 -2.24 8.85
N ASN A 502 -33.35 -2.81 8.71
CA ASN A 502 -33.61 -4.19 9.11
C ASN A 502 -33.21 -5.18 8.01
N LEU A 503 -31.91 -5.41 7.87
CA LEU A 503 -31.35 -6.44 7.01
C LEU A 503 -30.29 -7.24 7.79
N ALA A 504 -30.38 -8.56 7.74
CA ALA A 504 -29.41 -9.42 8.41
C ALA A 504 -28.10 -9.44 7.63
N ILE A 505 -27.01 -9.03 8.28
CA ILE A 505 -25.65 -9.06 7.77
C ILE A 505 -24.74 -9.91 8.67
N GLU A 506 -23.62 -10.35 8.13
CA GLU A 506 -22.54 -11.00 8.87
C GLU A 506 -21.37 -10.03 9.05
N ARG A 507 -20.53 -10.29 10.06
CA ARG A 507 -19.34 -9.48 10.33
C ARG A 507 -18.43 -9.42 9.09
N LEU A 508 -17.96 -8.23 8.74
CA LEU A 508 -17.17 -7.91 7.54
C LEU A 508 -17.92 -8.07 6.20
N ASP A 509 -19.24 -8.25 6.17
CA ASP A 509 -19.98 -7.98 4.95
C ASP A 509 -19.83 -6.50 4.55
N GLU A 510 -19.94 -6.21 3.25
CA GLU A 510 -19.94 -4.86 2.70
C GLU A 510 -21.34 -4.51 2.19
N VAL A 511 -21.86 -3.37 2.61
CA VAL A 511 -23.17 -2.87 2.20
C VAL A 511 -22.96 -1.67 1.31
N HIS A 512 -23.51 -1.71 0.10
CA HIS A 512 -23.44 -0.61 -0.84
C HIS A 512 -24.83 -0.30 -1.39
N PHE A 513 -25.29 0.93 -1.17
CA PHE A 513 -26.57 1.44 -1.63
C PHE A 513 -26.43 2.10 -2.99
N ILE A 514 -27.31 1.76 -3.92
CA ILE A 514 -27.36 2.31 -5.28
C ILE A 514 -28.72 2.02 -5.90
N ASP A 515 -29.28 2.94 -6.69
CA ASP A 515 -30.46 2.69 -7.53
C ASP A 515 -30.10 1.75 -8.70
N LEU A 516 -30.55 0.49 -8.69
CA LEU A 516 -30.20 -0.51 -9.71
C LEU A 516 -31.25 -0.65 -10.82
N ASP A 517 -32.49 -0.23 -10.58
CA ASP A 517 -33.60 -0.41 -11.52
C ASP A 517 -34.19 0.91 -12.07
N ALA A 518 -33.59 2.03 -11.69
CA ALA A 518 -33.92 3.40 -12.08
C ALA A 518 -35.31 3.87 -11.60
N ASP A 519 -35.76 3.39 -10.43
CA ASP A 519 -37.00 3.82 -9.80
C ASP A 519 -36.85 5.01 -8.82
N ASN A 520 -35.60 5.49 -8.63
CA ASN A 520 -35.18 6.55 -7.72
C ASN A 520 -35.29 6.21 -6.23
N ASP A 521 -35.35 4.94 -5.86
CA ASP A 521 -35.00 4.51 -4.51
C ASP A 521 -33.65 3.78 -4.49
N GLN A 522 -33.04 3.70 -3.31
CA GLN A 522 -31.73 3.06 -3.17
C GLN A 522 -31.93 1.56 -2.94
N ASP A 523 -31.55 0.74 -3.92
CA ASP A 523 -31.35 -0.69 -3.76
C ASP A 523 -30.07 -0.99 -2.98
N LEU A 524 -29.79 -2.28 -2.75
CA LEU A 524 -28.63 -2.71 -1.98
C LEU A 524 -27.88 -3.86 -2.67
N LEU A 525 -26.58 -3.64 -2.88
CA LEU A 525 -25.60 -4.67 -3.17
C LEU A 525 -24.91 -5.08 -1.86
N LEU A 526 -24.88 -6.38 -1.58
CA LEU A 526 -24.25 -6.96 -0.41
C LEU A 526 -23.07 -7.83 -0.85
N GLY A 527 -21.86 -7.36 -0.56
CA GLY A 527 -20.63 -8.14 -0.69
C GLY A 527 -20.42 -9.03 0.54
N LYS A 528 -20.30 -10.33 0.34
CA LYS A 528 -20.21 -11.29 1.47
C LYS A 528 -18.77 -11.47 1.96
N ASN A 529 -18.58 -11.48 3.28
CA ASN A 529 -17.31 -11.91 3.87
C ASN A 529 -16.98 -13.36 3.46
N ARG A 530 -17.92 -14.27 3.69
CA ARG A 530 -17.70 -15.70 3.47
C ARG A 530 -17.95 -16.05 2.01
N GLY A 531 -16.88 -16.41 1.33
CA GLY A 531 -16.91 -16.84 -0.06
C GLY A 531 -17.07 -15.71 -1.07
N GLY A 532 -17.03 -14.43 -0.67
CA GLY A 532 -16.98 -13.31 -1.60
C GLY A 532 -18.15 -13.22 -2.58
N GLU A 533 -19.33 -13.76 -2.21
CA GLU A 533 -20.52 -13.71 -3.07
C GLU A 533 -21.10 -12.28 -3.11
N LEU A 534 -21.52 -11.82 -4.29
CA LEU A 534 -22.30 -10.59 -4.46
C LEU A 534 -23.80 -10.91 -4.52
N ILE A 535 -24.59 -10.23 -3.69
CA ILE A 535 -26.04 -10.43 -3.56
C ILE A 535 -26.77 -9.10 -3.82
N GLN A 536 -27.85 -9.14 -4.59
CA GLN A 536 -28.71 -7.98 -4.81
C GLN A 536 -29.97 -8.07 -3.94
N TYR A 537 -30.32 -6.95 -3.35
CA TYR A 537 -31.59 -6.69 -2.70
C TYR A 537 -32.28 -5.50 -3.37
N GLU A 538 -33.58 -5.66 -3.63
CA GLU A 538 -34.47 -4.59 -4.11
C GLU A 538 -35.08 -3.91 -2.88
N ASN A 539 -35.07 -2.59 -2.88
CA ASN A 539 -35.85 -1.82 -1.93
C ASN A 539 -37.31 -1.80 -2.39
N THR A 540 -38.20 -2.23 -1.50
CA THR A 540 -39.64 -2.35 -1.77
C THR A 540 -40.44 -1.20 -1.15
N GLY A 541 -39.75 -0.09 -0.86
CA GLY A 541 -40.24 1.09 -0.15
C GLY A 541 -39.94 1.09 1.35
N ASP A 542 -39.80 2.29 1.91
CA ASP A 542 -39.48 2.54 3.32
C ASP A 542 -38.24 1.77 3.82
N LEU A 543 -37.22 1.62 2.97
CA LEU A 543 -35.97 0.88 3.24
C LEU A 543 -36.21 -0.61 3.61
N ASN A 544 -37.24 -1.24 3.02
CA ASN A 544 -37.51 -2.67 3.17
C ASN A 544 -36.88 -3.46 2.03
N PHE A 545 -35.87 -4.26 2.35
CA PHE A 545 -35.07 -4.98 1.35
C PHE A 545 -35.55 -6.42 1.13
N THR A 546 -35.84 -6.77 -0.12
CA THR A 546 -36.12 -8.14 -0.56
C THR A 546 -34.97 -8.67 -1.42
N LYS A 547 -34.43 -9.84 -1.08
CA LYS A 547 -33.37 -10.46 -1.89
C LYS A 547 -33.91 -10.82 -3.28
N VAL A 548 -33.33 -10.22 -4.32
CA VAL A 548 -33.68 -10.50 -5.72
C VAL A 548 -32.88 -11.67 -6.26
N ARG A 549 -31.55 -11.62 -6.09
CA ARG A 549 -30.63 -12.62 -6.65
C ARG A 549 -29.39 -12.83 -5.81
N SER A 550 -28.77 -13.97 -6.03
CA SER A 550 -27.47 -14.40 -5.51
C SER A 550 -26.50 -14.52 -6.66
N ALA A 551 -25.20 -14.41 -6.39
CA ALA A 551 -24.14 -14.48 -7.39
C ALA A 551 -24.35 -13.51 -8.58
N VAL A 552 -24.59 -12.23 -8.27
CA VAL A 552 -24.79 -11.16 -9.26
C VAL A 552 -23.63 -11.16 -10.26
N GLY A 553 -23.94 -11.15 -11.56
CA GLY A 553 -22.92 -11.14 -12.61
C GLY A 553 -21.93 -12.30 -12.55
N GLY A 554 -22.29 -13.43 -11.96
CA GLY A 554 -21.41 -14.59 -11.81
C GLY A 554 -20.41 -14.49 -10.65
N ILE A 555 -20.45 -13.43 -9.84
CA ILE A 555 -19.64 -13.30 -8.61
C ILE A 555 -20.28 -14.12 -7.48
N GLY A 556 -20.09 -15.43 -7.57
CA GLY A 556 -20.62 -16.42 -6.62
C GLY A 556 -19.65 -16.79 -5.50
N PHE A 557 -20.04 -17.77 -4.69
CA PHE A 557 -19.24 -18.28 -3.59
C PHE A 557 -17.91 -18.90 -4.07
N ASP A 558 -16.78 -18.37 -3.61
CA ASP A 558 -15.43 -18.86 -3.81
C ASP A 558 -14.62 -18.76 -2.49
N ASN A 559 -14.18 -19.88 -1.93
CA ASN A 559 -13.43 -19.88 -0.66
C ASN A 559 -12.04 -19.20 -0.73
N THR A 560 -11.53 -18.93 -1.94
CA THR A 560 -10.30 -18.18 -2.13
C THR A 560 -10.53 -16.66 -2.12
N LYS A 561 -11.79 -16.23 -2.26
CA LYS A 561 -12.22 -14.84 -2.22
C LYS A 561 -13.07 -14.60 -0.98
N ARG A 562 -12.69 -13.62 -0.17
CA ARG A 562 -13.38 -13.29 1.07
C ARG A 562 -13.41 -11.79 1.25
N GLU A 563 -14.36 -11.31 2.05
CA GLU A 563 -14.47 -9.88 2.40
C GLU A 563 -14.59 -9.05 1.10
N LEU A 564 -15.55 -9.42 0.24
CA LEU A 564 -15.82 -8.71 -1.00
C LEU A 564 -16.31 -7.29 -0.66
N SER A 565 -15.45 -6.31 -0.88
CA SER A 565 -15.78 -4.89 -0.82
C SER A 565 -16.12 -4.40 -2.22
N LEU A 566 -16.90 -3.32 -2.30
CA LEU A 566 -17.27 -2.77 -3.58
C LEU A 566 -17.56 -1.28 -3.52
N ASP A 567 -17.49 -0.67 -4.69
CA ASP A 567 -18.04 0.64 -4.98
C ASP A 567 -18.57 0.67 -6.41
N VAL A 568 -19.38 1.67 -6.74
CA VAL A 568 -19.97 1.82 -8.07
C VAL A 568 -19.79 3.24 -8.57
N ALA A 569 -19.17 3.38 -9.74
CA ALA A 569 -18.96 4.66 -10.40
C ALA A 569 -18.72 4.50 -11.90
N ASP A 570 -18.92 5.56 -12.68
CA ASP A 570 -18.55 5.63 -14.10
C ASP A 570 -17.03 5.84 -14.23
N MET A 571 -16.27 4.77 -14.44
CA MET A 571 -14.81 4.81 -14.44
C MET A 571 -14.21 5.02 -15.84
N ASP A 572 -14.95 4.71 -16.90
CA ASP A 572 -14.51 4.91 -18.29
C ASP A 572 -15.08 6.18 -18.95
N GLY A 573 -16.06 6.82 -18.31
CA GLY A 573 -16.66 8.06 -18.75
C GLY A 573 -17.79 7.92 -19.76
N ASP A 574 -18.40 6.74 -19.88
CA ASP A 574 -19.49 6.48 -20.82
C ASP A 574 -20.90 6.78 -20.27
N GLU A 575 -20.97 7.40 -19.08
CA GLU A 575 -22.20 7.76 -18.34
C GLU A 575 -22.98 6.56 -17.80
N LEU A 576 -22.41 5.36 -17.85
CA LEU A 576 -22.99 4.16 -17.26
C LEU A 576 -22.10 3.69 -16.09
N PRO A 577 -22.69 3.12 -15.03
CA PRO A 577 -21.94 2.75 -13.85
C PRO A 577 -21.16 1.45 -14.06
N ASP A 578 -19.91 1.46 -13.60
CA ASP A 578 -19.03 0.31 -13.48
C ASP A 578 -19.02 -0.20 -12.04
N LEU A 579 -18.87 -1.51 -11.87
CA LEU A 579 -18.69 -2.11 -10.56
C LEU A 579 -17.20 -2.27 -10.26
N ILE A 580 -16.74 -1.68 -9.16
CA ILE A 580 -15.40 -1.87 -8.63
C ILE A 580 -15.51 -2.83 -7.46
N THR A 581 -14.69 -3.87 -7.43
CA THR A 581 -14.65 -4.81 -6.31
C THR A 581 -13.23 -5.01 -5.81
N GLY A 582 -13.08 -5.11 -4.50
CA GLY A 582 -11.88 -5.61 -3.85
C GLY A 582 -12.17 -6.85 -3.03
N ASP A 583 -11.16 -7.67 -2.77
CA ASP A 583 -11.29 -8.79 -1.85
C ASP A 583 -10.01 -9.02 -1.03
N ARG A 584 -10.07 -9.97 -0.10
CA ARG A 584 -8.98 -10.34 0.81
C ARG A 584 -7.70 -10.82 0.10
N SER A 585 -7.72 -11.15 -1.18
CA SER A 585 -6.50 -11.47 -1.93
C SER A 585 -5.64 -10.24 -2.24
N GLY A 586 -6.21 -9.03 -2.12
CA GLY A 586 -5.57 -7.77 -2.48
C GLY A 586 -5.72 -7.41 -3.96
N GLU A 587 -6.55 -8.13 -4.71
CA GLU A 587 -6.87 -7.83 -6.10
C GLU A 587 -8.08 -6.89 -6.20
N ILE A 588 -7.95 -5.85 -7.05
CA ILE A 588 -9.06 -5.00 -7.48
C ILE A 588 -9.52 -5.46 -8.86
N MET A 589 -10.83 -5.56 -9.04
CA MET A 589 -11.47 -5.83 -10.33
C MET A 589 -12.44 -4.69 -10.67
N VAL A 590 -12.51 -4.35 -11.96
CA VAL A 590 -13.48 -3.39 -12.50
C VAL A 590 -14.29 -4.11 -13.57
N TYR A 591 -15.61 -4.00 -13.48
CA TYR A 591 -16.58 -4.60 -14.41
C TYR A 591 -17.38 -3.48 -15.06
N SER A 592 -17.11 -3.24 -16.34
CA SER A 592 -17.77 -2.14 -17.04
C SER A 592 -19.26 -2.38 -17.21
N ASN A 593 -20.06 -1.32 -17.11
CA ASN A 593 -21.48 -1.34 -17.49
C ASN A 593 -22.31 -2.44 -16.81
N PHE A 594 -21.98 -2.75 -15.55
CA PHE A 594 -22.42 -3.99 -14.89
C PHE A 594 -23.95 -4.10 -14.74
N ILE A 595 -24.66 -2.96 -14.59
CA ILE A 595 -26.12 -2.92 -14.45
C ILE A 595 -26.83 -3.53 -15.67
N ASN A 596 -26.22 -3.45 -16.86
CA ASN A 596 -26.83 -3.97 -18.08
C ASN A 596 -26.85 -5.51 -18.17
N ASP A 597 -26.10 -6.22 -17.30
CA ASP A 597 -25.98 -7.69 -17.34
C ASP A 597 -25.97 -8.33 -15.95
N LEU A 598 -26.78 -7.84 -15.02
CA LEU A 598 -26.87 -8.38 -13.65
C LEU A 598 -27.23 -9.89 -13.60
N GLU A 599 -27.79 -10.47 -14.67
CA GLU A 599 -28.11 -11.91 -14.79
C GLU A 599 -27.01 -12.74 -15.48
N GLY A 600 -26.08 -12.08 -16.16
CA GLY A 600 -25.04 -12.73 -16.95
C GLY A 600 -23.77 -13.03 -16.16
N THR A 601 -22.63 -12.89 -16.84
CA THR A 601 -21.31 -13.13 -16.25
C THR A 601 -20.43 -11.94 -16.56
N PHE A 602 -20.09 -11.19 -15.52
CA PHE A 602 -19.21 -10.05 -15.64
C PHE A 602 -17.82 -10.49 -16.09
N SER A 603 -17.24 -9.72 -16.98
CA SER A 603 -15.86 -9.90 -17.45
C SER A 603 -15.02 -8.79 -16.84
N PRO A 604 -14.07 -9.09 -15.93
CA PRO A 604 -13.25 -8.05 -15.33
C PRO A 604 -12.27 -7.50 -16.35
N ILE A 605 -11.90 -6.22 -16.19
CA ILE A 605 -10.76 -5.64 -16.89
C ILE A 605 -9.48 -6.26 -16.34
N GLU A 606 -8.74 -6.99 -17.18
CA GLU A 606 -7.48 -7.63 -16.79
C GLU A 606 -6.31 -6.64 -16.78
N ASN A 607 -5.31 -6.87 -15.91
CA ASN A 607 -4.09 -6.05 -15.80
C ASN A 607 -4.43 -4.57 -15.66
N LEU A 608 -5.19 -4.25 -14.62
CA LEU A 608 -5.75 -2.94 -14.42
C LEU A 608 -4.68 -1.85 -14.17
N PHE A 609 -3.51 -2.23 -13.65
CA PHE A 609 -2.50 -1.31 -13.12
C PHE A 609 -1.31 -1.13 -14.05
N PHE A 610 -1.04 0.10 -14.50
CA PHE A 610 0.16 0.43 -15.23
C PHE A 610 1.34 0.64 -14.28
N ASN A 611 2.26 -0.32 -14.26
CA ASN A 611 3.52 -0.18 -13.52
C ASN A 611 4.53 0.60 -14.39
N ASN A 612 4.90 1.80 -13.92
CA ASN A 612 5.85 2.68 -14.62
C ASN A 612 7.23 2.04 -14.77
N THR A 613 7.61 1.20 -13.81
CA THR A 613 8.91 0.58 -13.78
C THR A 613 9.03 -0.55 -14.81
N LEU A 614 7.98 -1.35 -14.97
CA LEU A 614 7.88 -2.42 -15.96
C LEU A 614 7.42 -1.94 -17.34
N GLY A 615 6.88 -0.71 -17.43
CA GLY A 615 6.37 -0.12 -18.66
C GLY A 615 5.15 -0.83 -19.24
N LYS A 616 4.40 -1.56 -18.41
CA LYS A 616 3.26 -2.38 -18.82
C LYS A 616 2.20 -2.44 -17.73
N ASN A 617 1.02 -2.87 -18.14
CA ASN A 617 -0.07 -3.21 -17.25
C ASN A 617 0.19 -4.54 -16.53
N VAL A 618 -0.15 -4.61 -15.24
CA VAL A 618 0.05 -5.76 -14.34
C VAL A 618 -1.15 -5.95 -13.40
N ASN A 619 -1.22 -7.11 -12.77
CA ASN A 619 -2.07 -7.35 -11.61
C ASN A 619 -1.26 -7.05 -10.34
N HIS A 620 -1.45 -5.85 -9.80
CA HIS A 620 -0.81 -5.42 -8.56
C HIS A 620 -1.55 -5.98 -7.34
N ASN A 621 -0.82 -6.30 -6.27
CA ASN A 621 -1.39 -6.79 -5.01
C ASN A 621 -1.36 -5.69 -3.95
N PHE A 622 -2.54 -5.18 -3.56
CA PHE A 622 -2.66 -4.11 -2.56
C PHE A 622 -2.67 -4.62 -1.10
N GLY A 623 -2.53 -5.92 -0.89
CA GLY A 623 -2.59 -6.54 0.44
C GLY A 623 -3.98 -7.01 0.82
N THR A 624 -4.06 -7.81 1.88
CA THR A 624 -5.30 -8.35 2.43
C THR A 624 -6.21 -7.25 2.95
N GLY A 625 -7.47 -7.24 2.52
CA GLY A 625 -8.50 -6.35 3.03
C GLY A 625 -8.35 -4.96 2.44
N ILE A 626 -9.11 -4.69 1.37
CA ILE A 626 -9.08 -3.43 0.64
C ILE A 626 -10.50 -2.90 0.49
N TYR A 627 -10.67 -1.59 0.61
CA TYR A 627 -11.97 -0.91 0.59
C TYR A 627 -11.92 0.21 -0.45
N PRO A 628 -12.36 -0.04 -1.69
CA PRO A 628 -12.33 0.96 -2.75
C PRO A 628 -13.42 2.01 -2.54
N VAL A 629 -13.11 3.26 -2.87
CA VAL A 629 -14.09 4.32 -3.14
C VAL A 629 -13.65 5.12 -4.37
N ALA A 630 -14.59 5.46 -5.23
CA ALA A 630 -14.37 6.24 -6.43
C ALA A 630 -14.29 7.73 -6.08
N TYR A 631 -13.14 8.32 -6.40
CA TYR A 631 -12.94 9.77 -6.36
C TYR A 631 -13.05 10.30 -7.79
N GLN A 632 -14.26 10.71 -8.16
CA GLN A 632 -14.63 10.98 -9.55
C GLN A 632 -14.35 9.72 -10.40
N LYS A 633 -13.33 9.76 -11.27
CA LYS A 633 -12.91 8.64 -12.11
C LYS A 633 -11.59 8.00 -11.66
N ASN A 634 -11.11 8.37 -10.49
CA ASN A 634 -9.96 7.79 -9.79
C ASN A 634 -10.46 6.87 -8.67
N LEU A 635 -9.56 6.13 -8.04
CA LEU A 635 -9.91 5.32 -6.87
C LEU A 635 -9.05 5.73 -5.67
N ILE A 636 -9.66 5.71 -4.49
CA ILE A 636 -8.97 5.70 -3.21
C ILE A 636 -9.22 4.32 -2.61
N LEU A 637 -8.15 3.63 -2.21
CA LEU A 637 -8.24 2.34 -1.55
C LEU A 637 -7.90 2.51 -0.06
N GLY A 638 -8.81 2.12 0.81
CA GLY A 638 -8.48 1.88 2.22
C GLY A 638 -7.90 0.47 2.42
N SER A 639 -6.97 0.32 3.36
CA SER A 639 -6.29 -0.95 3.65
C SER A 639 -6.60 -1.48 5.05
N GLU A 640 -6.45 -2.79 5.25
CA GLU A 640 -6.46 -3.40 6.60
C GLU A 640 -5.31 -2.86 7.48
N ALA A 641 -4.23 -2.34 6.90
CA ALA A 641 -3.15 -1.65 7.61
C ALA A 641 -3.50 -0.22 8.04
N GLY A 642 -4.76 0.20 7.90
CA GLY A 642 -5.25 1.47 8.43
C GLY A 642 -4.86 2.70 7.59
N GLY A 643 -4.22 2.52 6.43
CA GLY A 643 -3.85 3.62 5.54
C GLY A 643 -4.58 3.62 4.21
N LEU A 644 -4.24 4.60 3.37
CA LEU A 644 -4.86 4.80 2.06
C LEU A 644 -3.84 4.71 0.92
N THR A 645 -4.31 4.33 -0.27
CA THR A 645 -3.58 4.43 -1.54
C THR A 645 -4.46 5.10 -2.60
N PHE A 646 -3.93 6.11 -3.29
CA PHE A 646 -4.63 6.79 -4.38
C PHE A 646 -4.22 6.24 -5.74
N LEU A 647 -5.21 5.94 -6.57
CA LEU A 647 -5.06 5.38 -7.90
C LEU A 647 -5.61 6.35 -8.93
N LYS A 648 -4.72 6.94 -9.72
CA LYS A 648 -5.09 7.83 -10.82
C LYS A 648 -5.43 7.04 -12.06
N ASN A 649 -6.59 7.30 -12.66
CA ASN A 649 -6.94 6.70 -13.94
C ASN A 649 -6.11 7.31 -15.07
N LYS A 650 -5.39 6.46 -15.80
CA LYS A 650 -4.44 6.81 -16.85
C LYS A 650 -5.14 7.17 -18.16
N ASN A 651 -6.25 6.50 -18.45
CA ASN A 651 -6.79 6.46 -19.81
C ASN A 651 -7.86 7.51 -20.06
N ILE A 652 -8.32 8.20 -19.03
CA ILE A 652 -9.10 9.42 -19.22
C ILE A 652 -8.16 10.52 -19.65
N VAL A 653 -7.99 10.60 -20.97
CA VAL A 653 -7.85 11.89 -21.62
C VAL A 653 -9.18 12.59 -21.42
N SER A 654 -9.42 13.12 -20.22
CA SER A 654 -10.30 14.26 -20.10
C SER A 654 -9.78 15.24 -21.13
N GLY A 655 -10.65 15.70 -22.02
CA GLY A 655 -10.39 16.88 -22.85
C GLY A 655 -10.24 18.15 -22.01
N ILE A 656 -9.63 18.04 -20.82
CA ILE A 656 -9.28 19.05 -19.86
C ILE A 656 -7.87 18.67 -19.43
N ASP A 657 -6.90 19.20 -20.19
CA ASP A 657 -5.57 19.44 -19.65
C ASP A 657 -5.74 20.05 -18.24
N ASP A 658 -4.93 19.62 -17.26
CA ASP A 658 -4.48 20.43 -16.11
C ASP A 658 -4.72 21.91 -16.43
N PRO A 659 -5.70 22.59 -15.79
CA PRO A 659 -6.48 23.65 -16.41
C PRO A 659 -5.49 24.59 -17.05
N LYS A 660 -5.36 24.50 -18.38
CA LYS A 660 -4.35 25.26 -19.09
C LYS A 660 -4.74 26.69 -18.86
N VAL A 661 -4.09 27.35 -17.91
CA VAL A 661 -4.10 28.79 -17.79
C VAL A 661 -3.48 29.25 -19.10
N THR A 662 -4.37 29.55 -20.05
CA THR A 662 -4.00 29.76 -21.43
C THR A 662 -3.65 31.23 -21.55
N PHE A 663 -2.35 31.50 -21.50
CA PHE A 663 -1.83 32.82 -21.81
C PHE A 663 -1.77 32.98 -23.33
N ASN A 664 -2.48 33.97 -23.89
CA ASN A 664 -2.37 34.26 -25.31
C ASN A 664 -1.07 35.02 -25.58
N VAL A 665 0.00 34.26 -25.83
CA VAL A 665 1.30 34.79 -26.24
C VAL A 665 1.60 34.41 -27.69
N GLN A 666 1.86 35.41 -28.53
CA GLN A 666 2.35 35.21 -29.89
C GLN A 666 3.84 35.53 -29.97
N VAL A 667 4.59 34.62 -30.60
CA VAL A 667 6.02 34.79 -30.88
C VAL A 667 6.21 34.66 -32.39
N PHE A 668 6.54 35.76 -33.06
CA PHE A 668 6.55 35.81 -34.52
C PHE A 668 7.57 36.82 -35.11
N PRO A 669 8.09 36.59 -36.33
CA PRO A 669 7.96 35.36 -37.11
C PRO A 669 8.73 34.20 -36.46
N ASN A 670 8.26 32.98 -36.67
CA ASN A 670 8.96 31.76 -36.26
C ASN A 670 8.92 30.77 -37.44
N PRO A 671 10.05 30.50 -38.13
CA PRO A 671 11.42 30.90 -37.78
C PRO A 671 11.70 32.41 -37.93
N ALA A 672 12.61 32.93 -37.09
CA ALA A 672 13.14 34.29 -37.15
C ALA A 672 14.55 34.32 -37.74
N LYS A 673 14.91 35.43 -38.40
CA LYS A 673 16.27 35.63 -38.94
C LYS A 673 17.06 36.64 -38.11
N SER A 674 16.68 37.91 -38.20
CA SER A 674 17.37 39.01 -37.52
C SER A 674 16.70 39.46 -36.22
N SER A 675 15.40 39.23 -36.08
CA SER A 675 14.63 39.56 -34.89
C SER A 675 13.29 38.84 -34.90
N PHE A 676 12.70 38.67 -33.72
CA PHE A 676 11.30 38.28 -33.55
C PHE A 676 10.60 39.22 -32.58
N LYS A 677 9.27 39.13 -32.52
CA LYS A 677 8.41 39.89 -31.63
C LYS A 677 7.67 38.95 -30.70
N ILE A 678 7.42 39.44 -29.50
CA ILE A 678 6.55 38.83 -28.50
C ILE A 678 5.38 39.79 -28.28
N SER A 679 4.15 39.28 -28.32
CA SER A 679 2.94 40.00 -27.93
C SER A 679 2.08 39.15 -27.01
N THR A 680 1.34 39.80 -26.12
CA THR A 680 0.43 39.15 -25.17
C THR A 680 -0.75 40.05 -24.82
N ASP A 681 -1.84 39.44 -24.37
CA ASP A 681 -3.04 40.08 -23.81
C ASP A 681 -2.97 40.31 -22.28
N GLU A 682 -1.92 39.82 -21.61
CA GLU A 682 -1.73 39.93 -20.16
C GLU A 682 -0.34 40.45 -19.78
N THR A 683 -0.14 40.87 -18.52
CA THR A 683 1.21 41.23 -18.04
C THR A 683 1.96 39.97 -17.61
N LEU A 684 3.08 39.68 -18.28
CA LEU A 684 3.91 38.49 -18.04
C LEU A 684 5.38 38.89 -17.84
N SER A 685 6.09 38.11 -17.04
CA SER A 685 7.56 38.09 -17.08
C SER A 685 8.04 37.02 -18.06
N PHE A 686 9.17 37.24 -18.74
CA PHE A 686 9.76 36.25 -19.63
C PHE A 686 11.29 36.28 -19.63
N GLN A 687 11.90 35.13 -19.97
CA GLN A 687 13.34 34.94 -20.10
C GLN A 687 13.66 33.91 -21.19
N ILE A 688 14.81 34.06 -21.85
CA ILE A 688 15.17 33.26 -23.03
C ILE A 688 16.35 32.36 -22.73
N PHE A 689 16.24 31.10 -23.16
CA PHE A 689 17.20 30.03 -22.96
C PHE A 689 17.54 29.35 -24.29
N ASP A 690 18.74 28.82 -24.41
CA ASP A 690 19.07 27.88 -25.48
C ASP A 690 18.63 26.44 -25.16
N ILE A 691 18.85 25.52 -26.09
CA ILE A 691 18.45 24.11 -25.94
C ILE A 691 19.17 23.37 -24.79
N LEU A 692 20.29 23.91 -24.29
CA LEU A 692 21.03 23.35 -23.16
C LEU A 692 20.62 24.00 -21.82
N GLY A 693 19.60 24.87 -21.83
CA GLY A 693 19.13 25.58 -20.64
C GLY A 693 20.00 26.77 -20.22
N ARG A 694 20.95 27.22 -21.07
CA ARG A 694 21.79 28.39 -20.75
C ARG A 694 21.01 29.67 -20.96
N GLU A 695 21.14 30.62 -20.03
CA GLU A 695 20.47 31.92 -20.08
C GLU A 695 21.02 32.81 -21.20
N ILE A 696 20.15 33.19 -22.14
CA ILE A 696 20.48 34.09 -23.27
C ILE A 696 20.06 35.53 -22.96
N SER A 697 19.05 35.72 -22.12
CA SER A 697 18.58 37.03 -21.67
C SER A 697 18.44 37.09 -20.16
N LYS A 698 18.47 38.31 -19.60
CA LYS A 698 17.94 38.57 -18.25
C LYS A 698 16.40 38.50 -18.27
N PRO A 699 15.74 38.28 -17.12
CA PRO A 699 14.29 38.40 -17.01
C PRO A 699 13.79 39.77 -17.46
N GLN A 700 12.70 39.79 -18.22
CA GLN A 700 12.04 40.99 -18.74
C GLN A 700 10.53 40.89 -18.48
N SER A 701 9.80 42.01 -18.62
CA SER A 701 8.35 42.04 -18.48
C SER A 701 7.70 42.60 -19.74
N ILE A 702 6.53 42.07 -20.09
CA ILE A 702 5.68 42.52 -21.18
C ILE A 702 4.27 42.77 -20.64
N SER A 703 3.60 43.81 -21.15
CA SER A 703 2.24 44.20 -20.74
C SER A 703 1.27 44.14 -21.93
N PRO A 704 -0.05 44.05 -21.68
CA PRO A 704 -1.07 43.99 -22.74
C PRO A 704 -0.95 45.16 -23.71
N ASN A 705 -1.20 44.92 -25.00
CA ASN A 705 -1.17 45.92 -26.08
C ASN A 705 0.23 46.48 -26.42
N TYR A 706 1.31 45.91 -25.87
CA TYR A 706 2.69 46.23 -26.26
C TYR A 706 3.35 45.02 -26.94
N GLU A 707 4.13 45.30 -27.98
CA GLU A 707 5.00 44.29 -28.60
C GLU A 707 6.45 44.56 -28.20
N ILE A 708 7.18 43.51 -27.80
CA ILE A 708 8.63 43.60 -27.57
C ILE A 708 9.34 42.96 -28.76
N GLN A 709 10.26 43.70 -29.37
CA GLN A 709 11.12 43.19 -30.44
C GLN A 709 12.47 42.74 -29.86
N ILE A 710 12.79 41.46 -30.04
CA ILE A 710 14.05 40.83 -29.63
C ILE A 710 14.97 40.71 -30.85
N GLN A 711 16.18 41.25 -30.72
CA GLN A 711 17.23 41.22 -31.73
C GLN A 711 18.07 39.94 -31.58
N THR A 712 18.27 39.18 -32.66
CA THR A 712 18.90 37.85 -32.63
C THR A 712 20.19 37.78 -33.44
N GLN A 713 20.75 38.91 -33.91
CA GLN A 713 21.93 38.92 -34.78
C GLN A 713 23.19 38.37 -34.10
N SER A 714 23.25 38.36 -32.77
CA SER A 714 24.35 37.79 -31.99
C SER A 714 24.14 36.33 -31.60
N TRP A 715 23.01 35.72 -31.98
CA TRP A 715 22.66 34.36 -31.58
C TRP A 715 23.07 33.37 -32.67
N VAL A 716 23.42 32.15 -32.26
CA VAL A 716 23.70 31.07 -33.19
C VAL A 716 22.38 30.51 -33.73
N SER A 717 22.31 30.16 -35.01
CA SER A 717 21.13 29.52 -35.58
C SER A 717 20.82 28.21 -34.87
N GLY A 718 19.56 28.03 -34.47
CA GLY A 718 19.16 26.93 -33.60
C GLY A 718 17.79 27.12 -32.96
N LEU A 719 17.44 26.19 -32.07
CA LEU A 719 16.20 26.23 -31.29
C LEU A 719 16.44 26.90 -29.93
N TYR A 720 15.54 27.81 -29.57
CA TYR A 720 15.54 28.50 -28.28
C TYR A 720 14.17 28.42 -27.63
N PHE A 721 14.15 28.53 -26.31
CA PHE A 721 12.94 28.53 -25.49
C PHE A 721 12.77 29.87 -24.79
N ILE A 722 11.53 30.37 -24.78
CA ILE A 722 11.14 31.57 -24.04
C ILE A 722 10.22 31.10 -22.92
N LYS A 723 10.71 31.15 -21.68
CA LYS A 723 9.94 30.86 -20.48
C LYS A 723 9.18 32.11 -20.08
N PHE A 724 7.88 31.99 -19.86
CA PHE A 724 6.98 33.04 -19.37
C PHE A 724 6.50 32.67 -17.96
N GLN A 725 6.22 33.68 -17.12
CA GLN A 725 5.75 33.48 -15.75
C GLN A 725 4.77 34.59 -15.30
N LYS A 726 3.71 34.16 -14.60
CA LYS A 726 2.71 35.01 -13.91
C LYS A 726 2.33 34.35 -12.58
N GLY A 727 2.74 34.96 -11.46
CA GLY A 727 2.57 34.34 -10.14
C GLY A 727 3.35 33.01 -10.05
N HIS A 728 2.64 31.95 -9.64
CA HIS A 728 3.18 30.58 -9.57
C HIS A 728 3.15 29.83 -10.90
N TYR A 729 2.45 30.34 -11.92
CA TYR A 729 2.36 29.69 -13.24
C TYR A 729 3.57 30.01 -14.11
N SER A 730 4.12 28.98 -14.77
CA SER A 730 5.13 29.17 -15.82
C SER A 730 4.88 28.27 -17.03
N PHE A 731 5.19 28.77 -18.23
CA PHE A 731 5.04 28.03 -19.49
C PHE A 731 6.10 28.47 -20.48
N SER A 732 6.30 27.73 -21.58
CA SER A 732 7.32 28.06 -22.58
C SER A 732 6.78 28.12 -24.01
N LYS A 733 7.35 29.00 -24.83
CA LYS A 733 7.20 29.00 -26.29
C LYS A 733 8.55 28.73 -26.95
N LYS A 734 8.55 28.02 -28.06
CA LYS A 734 9.77 27.78 -28.87
C LYS A 734 9.94 28.86 -29.94
N ILE A 735 11.18 29.23 -30.23
CA ILE A 735 11.56 30.08 -31.36
C ILE A 735 12.75 29.46 -32.11
N ILE A 736 12.65 29.37 -33.43
CA ILE A 736 13.73 28.88 -34.29
C ILE A 736 14.44 30.09 -34.87
N ILE A 737 15.75 30.22 -34.65
CA ILE A 737 16.60 31.21 -35.30
C ILE A 737 17.27 30.56 -36.51
N GLY A 738 16.94 31.05 -37.70
CA GLY A 738 17.49 30.60 -38.97
C GLY A 738 18.44 31.63 -39.59
N ASN A 739 19.26 31.15 -40.54
CA ASN A 739 20.19 31.99 -41.32
C ASN A 739 19.47 32.98 -42.25
#